data_AF-A0A399EM76-F1
#
_entry.id   AF-A0A399EM76-F1
#
_cell.length_a   1.000
_cell.length_b   1.000
_cell.length_c   1.000
_cell.angle_alpha   90.00
_cell.angle_beta   90.00
_cell.angle_gamma   90.00
#
_symmetry.space_group_name_H-M   'P 1'
#
loop_
_entity.id
_entity.type
_entity.pdbx_description
1 polymer ?
#
loop_
_entity_poly.entity_id
_entity_poly.type
_entity_poly.pdbx_seq_one_letter_code
_entity_poly.pdbx_strand_id
1 'polypeptide(L)'
;MEGAGQHPLSLEPGAYTVRAGPSPRNYRASWESQPVVVQAGRTEALQVAYGPGFGTLEVRVEAFSGGVPVVRLVGPAGPLRLEGSVILERQVVGEYRVEADELRWEGVTYRAQVAVSPAGGNPFFLEDGATQRIEVRYLPSDSAVSLSLLGLQPGDQVQLVLREGSAGGRVVAERLVDPGNPQVRFEGLPFGTYFVSATGVRPGVYLDAELAAPGQGLATNAGNPRATASLSLGLRPRTGQAWVGGNGARDNSGWTANGVAVPGTRRGDDGAYWGDERGLAPLPGLPQAGLYRLRRDAGGNLYAVYQFVQGASQNRILRFSREQLEAGQLAETAALRIVGAATGERVVAGATLSNPTDLAFDAEGHLWVVNQASEALACIRAERLGPSGALDQPNQLWVGELQSPRALAFDREGNLWVAGGYFLPGQQRAYLVRLPRPVCPPSLYGGSPTPLSPDVRLELSQPNHPAGAFYQPSALALAPDGASLWVADLGGGSDYYNSDPACIANGSIDLNTLRETVIKVPLSGGNLLPSSAYRPAQVDKRLTLGAYNREPVPPGQAPPDRGLQQAADLAFDSRGSLWIAAANNVEVDPSHPCYATAGFVSGTLEQRQAQCNDPATATVDCPGPLSRLLTDRRGRIYVVGAADLAGQASGLTVANPQAVIQGPPGSEGIGFTGVVLLIPR
;
A
#
# COMPACT_ATOMS: atom_id res chain seq x y z
N MET A 1 46.12 25.97 -63.52
CA MET A 1 47.30 25.96 -64.40
C MET A 1 47.18 27.16 -65.31
N GLU A 2 47.91 28.23 -65.02
CA GLU A 2 48.15 29.32 -65.97
C GLU A 2 49.65 29.53 -66.11
N GLY A 3 50.06 29.83 -67.33
CA GLY A 3 51.37 29.53 -67.89
C GLY A 3 52.54 30.34 -67.31
N ALA A 4 53.70 29.69 -67.29
CA ALA A 4 54.98 30.37 -67.12
C ALA A 4 55.23 31.27 -68.34
N GLY A 5 55.06 32.58 -68.18
CA GLY A 5 55.50 33.58 -69.16
C GLY A 5 56.97 33.91 -68.94
N GLN A 6 57.83 33.66 -69.93
CA GLN A 6 59.20 34.15 -69.91
C GLN A 6 59.24 35.53 -70.59
N HIS A 7 59.77 36.53 -69.89
CA HIS A 7 59.93 37.89 -70.42
C HIS A 7 61.43 38.23 -70.47
N PRO A 8 62.10 38.06 -71.62
CA PRO A 8 63.51 38.38 -71.76
C PRO A 8 63.72 39.90 -71.80
N LEU A 9 64.71 40.40 -71.05
CA LEU A 9 65.13 41.80 -71.01
C LEU A 9 66.60 41.89 -71.41
N SER A 10 66.93 42.83 -72.30
CA SER A 10 68.32 43.14 -72.64
C SER A 10 68.79 44.31 -71.77
N LEU A 11 69.81 44.08 -70.95
CA LEU A 11 70.31 45.02 -69.95
C LEU A 11 71.83 45.17 -70.06
N GLU A 12 72.36 46.34 -69.69
CA GLU A 12 73.81 46.53 -69.54
C GLU A 12 74.34 45.73 -68.33
N PRO A 13 75.63 45.34 -68.29
CA PRO A 13 76.20 44.69 -67.11
C PRO A 13 76.14 45.60 -65.88
N GLY A 14 75.62 45.10 -64.76
CA GLY A 14 75.40 45.91 -63.56
C GLY A 14 74.56 45.21 -62.49
N ALA A 15 74.42 45.85 -61.33
CA ALA A 15 73.57 45.37 -60.24
C ALA A 15 72.15 45.95 -60.38
N TYR A 16 71.17 45.07 -60.44
CA TYR A 16 69.75 45.38 -60.55
C TYR A 16 68.97 44.83 -59.36
N THR A 17 67.79 45.41 -59.09
CA THR A 17 66.82 44.85 -58.15
C THR A 17 65.52 44.62 -58.91
N VAL A 18 65.07 43.37 -58.98
CA VAL A 18 63.78 43.03 -59.57
C VAL A 18 62.73 43.11 -58.47
N ARG A 19 61.63 43.84 -58.72
CA ARG A 19 60.46 43.88 -57.83
C ARG A 19 59.31 43.10 -58.46
N ALA A 20 58.62 42.30 -57.67
CA ALA A 20 57.42 41.59 -58.13
C ALA A 20 56.30 42.61 -58.43
N GLY A 21 55.52 42.35 -59.48
CA GLY A 21 54.33 43.13 -59.81
C GLY A 21 53.18 42.91 -58.82
N PRO A 22 52.09 43.69 -58.91
CA PRO A 22 50.93 43.55 -58.02
C PRO A 22 50.40 42.11 -58.08
N SER A 23 50.16 41.52 -56.91
CA SER A 23 49.64 40.15 -56.84
C SER A 23 48.15 40.14 -57.17
N PRO A 24 47.64 39.12 -57.89
CA PRO A 24 46.21 38.89 -58.01
C PRO A 24 45.55 38.80 -56.63
N ARG A 25 44.27 39.16 -56.53
CA ARG A 25 43.51 39.02 -55.27
C ARG A 25 43.69 37.60 -54.73
N ASN A 26 44.03 37.48 -53.45
CA ASN A 26 44.27 36.21 -52.74
C ASN A 26 45.57 35.46 -53.08
N TYR A 27 46.50 36.07 -53.81
CA TYR A 27 47.81 35.50 -54.10
C TYR A 27 48.93 36.39 -53.55
N ARG A 28 50.10 35.80 -53.29
CA ARG A 28 51.34 36.49 -52.93
C ARG A 28 52.49 36.04 -53.82
N ALA A 29 53.35 36.99 -54.18
CA ALA A 29 54.61 36.70 -54.86
C ALA A 29 55.59 35.96 -53.93
N SER A 30 56.41 35.08 -54.51
CA SER A 30 57.44 34.28 -53.83
C SER A 30 58.53 35.13 -53.18
N TRP A 31 58.71 36.35 -53.67
CA TRP A 31 59.59 37.38 -53.13
C TRP A 31 59.07 38.75 -53.56
N GLU A 32 59.21 39.76 -52.69
CA GLU A 32 58.80 41.14 -53.01
C GLU A 32 59.84 41.82 -53.91
N SER A 33 61.12 41.58 -53.63
CA SER A 33 62.22 42.01 -54.49
C SER A 33 63.43 41.09 -54.34
N GLN A 34 64.21 40.96 -55.42
CA GLN A 34 65.43 40.16 -55.43
C GLN A 34 66.55 40.90 -56.17
N PRO A 35 67.75 41.05 -55.56
CA PRO A 35 68.90 41.61 -56.25
C PRO A 35 69.47 40.61 -57.26
N VAL A 36 69.95 41.11 -58.40
CA VAL A 36 70.62 40.32 -59.44
C VAL A 36 71.75 41.12 -60.07
N VAL A 37 72.87 40.47 -60.33
CA VAL A 37 74.02 41.09 -61.00
C VAL A 37 74.13 40.51 -62.40
N VAL A 38 73.94 41.33 -63.42
CA VAL A 38 74.02 40.91 -64.82
C VAL A 38 75.45 41.10 -65.31
N GLN A 39 76.05 40.06 -65.90
CA GLN A 39 77.40 40.09 -66.46
C GLN A 39 77.37 40.01 -68.00
N ALA A 40 78.36 40.62 -68.67
CA ALA A 40 78.42 40.64 -70.13
C ALA A 40 78.41 39.21 -70.71
N GLY A 41 77.46 38.94 -71.61
CA GLY A 41 77.31 37.64 -72.29
C GLY A 41 76.67 36.53 -71.46
N ARG A 42 76.18 36.80 -70.23
CA ARG A 42 75.48 35.82 -69.38
C ARG A 42 74.00 36.17 -69.22
N THR A 43 73.15 35.14 -69.14
CA THR A 43 71.73 35.25 -68.82
C THR A 43 71.50 34.86 -67.37
N GLU A 44 70.96 35.79 -66.58
CA GLU A 44 70.51 35.51 -65.22
C GLU A 44 69.00 35.21 -65.23
N ALA A 45 68.60 34.07 -64.68
CA ALA A 45 67.19 33.66 -64.63
C ALA A 45 66.63 33.83 -63.22
N LEU A 46 65.61 34.67 -63.09
CA LEU A 46 64.83 34.83 -61.87
C LEU A 46 63.40 34.35 -62.10
N GLN A 47 62.86 33.59 -61.15
CA GLN A 47 61.48 33.12 -61.19
C GLN A 47 60.70 33.75 -60.03
N VAL A 48 59.66 34.52 -60.36
CA VAL A 48 58.62 34.91 -59.41
C VAL A 48 57.45 33.96 -59.53
N ALA A 49 57.05 33.32 -58.43
CA ALA A 49 55.87 32.49 -58.37
C ALA A 49 54.80 33.19 -57.54
N TYR A 50 53.57 33.25 -58.03
CA TYR A 50 52.43 33.74 -57.26
C TYR A 50 51.70 32.53 -56.66
N GLY A 51 51.80 32.36 -55.35
CA GLY A 51 51.12 31.30 -54.60
C GLY A 51 49.90 31.83 -53.83
N PRO A 52 49.01 30.96 -53.33
CA PRO A 52 47.91 31.38 -52.47
C PRO A 52 48.42 32.19 -51.27
N GLY A 53 47.71 33.25 -50.94
CA GLY A 53 47.96 34.04 -49.74
C GLY A 53 47.61 33.29 -48.46
N PHE A 54 47.81 33.95 -47.33
CA PHE A 54 47.53 33.39 -46.01
C PHE A 54 46.77 34.39 -45.14
N GLY A 55 45.85 33.89 -44.33
CA GLY A 55 45.13 34.65 -43.30
C GLY A 55 45.23 34.00 -41.92
N THR A 56 44.51 34.58 -40.96
CA THR A 56 44.43 34.08 -39.58
C THR A 56 42.99 33.72 -39.23
N LEU A 57 42.81 32.58 -38.55
CA LEU A 57 41.51 32.17 -38.00
C LEU A 57 41.58 32.16 -36.48
N GLU A 58 40.80 33.03 -35.84
CA GLU A 58 40.61 33.06 -34.39
C GLU A 58 39.35 32.25 -34.06
N VAL A 59 39.51 30.98 -33.65
CA VAL A 59 38.40 30.09 -33.32
C VAL A 59 38.16 30.09 -31.82
N ARG A 60 36.97 30.51 -31.39
CA ARG A 60 36.51 30.46 -30.01
C ARG A 60 35.37 29.45 -29.88
N VAL A 61 35.63 28.36 -29.18
CA VAL A 61 34.60 27.38 -28.82
C VAL A 61 34.21 27.62 -27.37
N GLU A 62 32.96 28.00 -27.13
CA GLU A 62 32.47 28.21 -25.77
C GLU A 62 32.30 26.86 -25.06
N ALA A 63 32.89 26.76 -23.87
CA ALA A 63 32.67 25.65 -22.97
C ALA A 63 31.24 25.73 -22.42
N PHE A 64 30.61 24.56 -22.24
CA PHE A 64 29.37 24.44 -21.50
C PHE A 64 29.58 23.50 -20.30
N SER A 65 28.54 23.30 -19.50
CA SER A 65 28.64 22.50 -18.27
C SER A 65 29.00 21.03 -18.50
N GLY A 66 28.87 20.50 -19.73
CA GLY A 66 29.33 19.17 -20.11
C GLY A 66 30.79 19.10 -20.60
N GLY A 67 31.52 20.22 -20.59
CA GLY A 67 32.91 20.31 -21.02
C GLY A 67 33.09 21.19 -22.27
N VAL A 68 34.23 21.01 -22.93
CA VAL A 68 34.59 21.73 -24.15
C VAL A 68 34.23 20.87 -25.37
N PRO A 69 33.29 21.30 -26.22
CA PRO A 69 32.92 20.59 -27.44
C PRO A 69 34.10 20.39 -28.40
N VAL A 70 34.08 19.27 -29.12
CA VAL A 70 34.95 19.06 -30.28
C VAL A 70 34.27 19.66 -31.50
N VAL A 71 34.96 20.51 -32.24
CA VAL A 71 34.47 21.06 -33.52
C VAL A 71 35.45 20.70 -34.66
N ARG A 72 34.95 20.60 -35.87
CA ARG A 72 35.74 20.36 -37.08
C ARG A 72 35.76 21.61 -37.94
N LEU A 73 36.95 22.09 -38.29
CA LEU A 73 37.15 23.16 -39.25
C LEU A 73 37.61 22.57 -40.57
N VAL A 74 36.78 22.61 -41.60
CA VAL A 74 37.07 22.08 -42.93
C VAL A 74 37.53 23.24 -43.82
N GLY A 75 38.76 23.19 -44.31
CA GLY A 75 39.31 24.19 -45.21
C GLY A 75 40.13 23.59 -46.36
N PRO A 76 40.83 24.42 -47.15
CA PRO A 76 41.58 23.98 -48.33
C PRO A 76 42.70 22.96 -48.03
N ALA A 77 43.24 22.96 -46.81
CA ALA A 77 44.26 22.02 -46.36
C ALA A 77 43.70 20.70 -45.79
N GLY A 78 42.36 20.56 -45.73
CA GLY A 78 41.66 19.43 -45.12
C GLY A 78 41.00 19.78 -43.78
N PRO A 79 40.33 18.80 -43.14
CA PRO A 79 39.64 19.00 -41.87
C PRO A 79 40.60 19.04 -40.69
N LEU A 80 40.40 19.99 -39.78
CA LEU A 80 41.11 20.13 -38.53
C LEU A 80 40.16 19.90 -37.35
N ARG A 81 40.53 19.01 -36.43
CA ARG A 81 39.79 18.78 -35.17
C ARG A 81 40.26 19.78 -34.11
N LEU A 82 39.32 20.48 -33.51
CA LEU A 82 39.57 21.52 -32.51
C LEU A 82 38.91 21.17 -31.18
N GLU A 83 39.69 21.21 -30.11
CA GLU A 83 39.25 21.03 -28.73
C GLU A 83 39.48 22.35 -28.00
N GLY A 84 38.44 23.19 -27.97
CA GLY A 84 38.52 24.52 -27.36
C GLY A 84 38.96 25.63 -28.30
N SER A 85 39.34 26.76 -27.70
CA SER A 85 39.67 27.98 -28.43
C SER A 85 41.13 27.96 -28.93
N VAL A 86 41.35 28.33 -30.18
CA VAL A 86 42.67 28.31 -30.84
C VAL A 86 42.81 29.49 -31.82
N ILE A 87 44.04 29.98 -31.97
CA ILE A 87 44.40 30.90 -33.04
C ILE A 87 45.22 30.12 -34.07
N LEU A 88 44.73 30.05 -35.30
CA LEU A 88 45.38 29.38 -36.41
C LEU A 88 45.97 30.44 -37.33
N GLU A 89 47.27 30.65 -37.22
CA GLU A 89 48.00 31.56 -38.10
C GLU A 89 48.34 30.88 -39.44
N ARG A 90 48.61 31.69 -40.46
CA ARG A 90 49.09 31.25 -41.78
C ARG A 90 48.20 30.21 -42.46
N GLN A 91 46.89 30.37 -42.34
CA GLN A 91 45.91 29.49 -42.98
C GLN A 91 45.76 29.84 -44.46
N VAL A 92 45.74 28.82 -45.32
CA VAL A 92 45.66 29.01 -46.78
C VAL A 92 44.35 29.71 -47.13
N VAL A 93 44.42 30.75 -47.96
CA VAL A 93 43.23 31.43 -48.47
C VAL A 93 42.29 30.47 -49.20
N GLY A 94 40.99 30.57 -48.93
CA GLY A 94 39.97 29.73 -49.55
C GLY A 94 38.69 29.65 -48.73
N GLU A 95 37.80 28.73 -49.11
CA GLU A 95 36.54 28.48 -48.40
C GLU A 95 36.77 27.61 -47.15
N TYR A 96 36.17 28.01 -46.03
CA TYR A 96 36.17 27.30 -44.76
C TYR A 96 34.74 27.05 -44.30
N ARG A 97 34.51 25.87 -43.70
CA ARG A 97 33.26 25.48 -43.05
C ARG A 97 33.54 24.95 -41.65
N VAL A 98 32.73 25.36 -40.69
CA VAL A 98 32.73 24.81 -39.33
C VAL A 98 31.64 23.74 -39.24
N GLU A 99 32.01 22.54 -38.82
CA GLU A 99 31.13 21.41 -38.56
C GLU A 99 31.14 21.11 -37.05
N ALA A 100 29.97 21.19 -36.44
CA ALA A 100 29.80 21.02 -35.01
C ALA A 100 28.57 20.12 -34.75
N ASP A 101 28.84 18.92 -34.23
CA ASP A 101 27.81 17.89 -34.02
C ASP A 101 26.92 18.24 -32.81
N GLU A 102 25.68 17.76 -32.81
CA GLU A 102 24.78 17.85 -31.65
C GLU A 102 25.35 17.10 -30.45
N LEU A 103 25.20 17.69 -29.27
CA LEU A 103 25.68 17.09 -28.02
C LEU A 103 24.49 16.76 -27.12
N ARG A 104 24.52 15.57 -26.50
CA ARG A 104 23.60 15.20 -25.43
C ARG A 104 24.33 15.17 -24.11
N TRP A 105 23.80 15.90 -23.14
CA TRP A 105 24.38 15.93 -21.81
C TRP A 105 23.29 16.13 -20.75
N GLU A 106 23.29 15.25 -19.75
CA GLU A 106 22.32 15.24 -18.65
C GLU A 106 20.86 15.32 -19.10
N GLY A 107 20.52 14.62 -20.19
CA GLY A 107 19.17 14.56 -20.77
C GLY A 107 18.76 15.76 -21.64
N VAL A 108 19.67 16.69 -21.88
CA VAL A 108 19.45 17.88 -22.73
C VAL A 108 20.28 17.78 -24.00
N THR A 109 19.67 18.11 -25.13
CA THR A 109 20.30 18.25 -26.44
C THR A 109 20.77 19.70 -26.64
N TYR A 110 22.04 19.86 -26.98
CA TYR A 110 22.67 21.13 -27.29
C TYR A 110 23.03 21.19 -28.77
N ARG A 111 22.66 22.30 -29.42
CA ARG A 111 22.92 22.57 -30.84
C ARG A 111 23.92 23.71 -30.97
N ALA A 112 24.87 23.56 -31.89
CA ALA A 112 25.86 24.59 -32.16
C ALA A 112 25.26 25.76 -32.97
N GLN A 113 25.57 26.98 -32.56
CA GLN A 113 25.42 28.20 -33.33
C GLN A 113 26.81 28.73 -33.68
N VAL A 114 27.05 28.97 -34.96
CA VAL A 114 28.33 29.44 -35.48
C VAL A 114 28.17 30.88 -35.97
N ALA A 115 28.92 31.80 -35.39
CA ALA A 115 29.00 33.19 -35.81
C ALA A 115 30.39 33.50 -36.36
N VAL A 116 30.45 34.20 -37.49
CA VAL A 116 31.69 34.49 -38.20
C VAL A 116 31.77 35.99 -38.50
N SER A 117 32.85 36.67 -38.07
CA SER A 117 33.01 38.13 -38.20
C SER A 117 34.41 38.50 -38.74
N PRO A 118 34.56 39.61 -39.50
CA PRO A 118 33.61 40.73 -39.68
C PRO A 118 32.48 40.54 -40.73
N ALA A 119 32.61 39.62 -41.69
CA ALA A 119 31.54 39.39 -42.68
C ALA A 119 31.56 37.95 -43.23
N GLY A 120 30.97 36.99 -42.51
CA GLY A 120 30.80 35.63 -43.01
C GLY A 120 29.60 34.90 -42.42
N GLY A 121 28.94 34.07 -43.24
CA GLY A 121 28.12 32.97 -42.75
C GLY A 121 29.00 31.75 -42.43
N ASN A 122 28.38 30.60 -42.23
CA ASN A 122 29.09 29.33 -42.26
C ASN A 122 28.46 28.51 -43.40
N PRO A 123 29.17 28.29 -44.54
CA PRO A 123 30.59 28.52 -44.80
C PRO A 123 30.99 30.00 -45.05
N PHE A 124 32.30 30.29 -45.00
CA PHE A 124 32.90 31.61 -45.27
C PHE A 124 34.19 31.50 -46.09
N PHE A 125 34.66 32.62 -46.66
CA PHE A 125 35.92 32.69 -47.41
C PHE A 125 36.97 33.48 -46.64
N LEU A 126 38.18 32.94 -46.48
CA LEU A 126 39.32 33.61 -45.85
C LEU A 126 40.14 34.34 -46.92
N GLU A 127 40.19 35.67 -46.88
CA GLU A 127 41.01 36.48 -47.79
C GLU A 127 42.47 36.62 -47.35
N ASP A 128 43.35 36.99 -48.28
CA ASP A 128 44.77 37.18 -47.97
C ASP A 128 44.99 38.33 -46.96
N GLY A 129 45.76 38.03 -45.90
CA GLY A 129 46.03 38.97 -44.81
C GLY A 129 44.84 39.24 -43.89
N ALA A 130 43.65 38.67 -44.15
CA ALA A 130 42.48 38.85 -43.31
C ALA A 130 42.56 38.02 -42.02
N THR A 131 41.92 38.52 -40.97
CA THR A 131 41.67 37.77 -39.74
C THR A 131 40.17 37.52 -39.61
N GLN A 132 39.77 36.26 -39.54
CA GLN A 132 38.38 35.86 -39.32
C GLN A 132 38.20 35.35 -37.89
N ARG A 133 37.20 35.89 -37.19
CA ARG A 133 36.79 35.41 -35.86
C ARG A 133 35.60 34.48 -35.99
N ILE A 134 35.73 33.28 -35.44
CA ILE A 134 34.72 32.23 -35.45
C ILE A 134 34.32 31.96 -34.01
N GLU A 135 33.07 32.20 -33.66
CA GLU A 135 32.52 31.90 -32.34
C GLU A 135 31.51 30.74 -32.46
N VAL A 136 31.77 29.65 -31.75
CA VAL A 136 30.89 28.48 -31.69
C VAL A 136 30.29 28.38 -30.30
N ARG A 137 28.96 28.52 -30.21
CA ARG A 137 28.20 28.44 -28.96
C ARG A 137 27.23 27.28 -29.00
N TYR A 138 27.18 26.49 -27.93
CA TYR A 138 26.23 25.39 -27.80
C TYR A 138 25.04 25.82 -26.96
N LEU A 139 23.88 25.94 -27.60
CA LEU A 139 22.63 26.34 -26.94
C LEU A 139 21.70 25.11 -26.77
N PRO A 140 21.03 24.99 -25.62
CA PRO A 140 20.08 23.90 -25.43
C PRO A 140 18.88 24.07 -26.38
N SER A 141 18.47 22.98 -27.02
CA SER A 141 17.28 22.95 -27.89
C SER A 141 16.05 22.34 -27.22
N ASP A 142 16.26 21.65 -26.11
CA ASP A 142 15.23 21.02 -25.29
C ASP A 142 15.63 21.14 -23.80
N SER A 143 14.89 20.45 -22.93
CA SER A 143 15.07 20.48 -21.49
C SER A 143 14.91 19.10 -20.87
N ALA A 144 15.35 18.97 -19.62
CA ALA A 144 15.18 17.76 -18.82
C ALA A 144 14.66 18.08 -17.42
N VAL A 145 13.86 17.18 -16.88
CA VAL A 145 13.34 17.25 -15.51
C VAL A 145 13.79 16.00 -14.76
N SER A 146 14.56 16.16 -13.69
CA SER A 146 14.98 15.05 -12.81
C SER A 146 14.25 15.13 -11.47
N LEU A 147 13.78 13.98 -10.98
CA LEU A 147 12.92 13.86 -9.82
C LEU A 147 13.46 12.78 -8.88
N SER A 148 13.44 13.09 -7.59
CA SER A 148 13.74 12.13 -6.52
C SER A 148 12.50 11.87 -5.69
N LEU A 149 12.07 10.62 -5.55
CA LEU A 149 11.03 10.26 -4.59
C LEU A 149 11.62 9.92 -3.23
N LEU A 150 11.04 10.48 -2.18
CA LEU A 150 11.40 10.21 -0.79
C LEU A 150 10.25 9.47 -0.10
N GLY A 151 10.57 8.56 0.82
CA GLY A 151 9.58 7.81 1.60
C GLY A 151 9.06 6.50 0.99
N LEU A 152 9.64 6.07 -0.13
CA LEU A 152 9.38 4.75 -0.73
C LEU A 152 9.80 3.62 0.23
N GLN A 153 9.02 2.56 0.26
CA GLN A 153 9.28 1.31 0.99
C GLN A 153 9.27 0.12 0.02
N PRO A 154 9.90 -1.01 0.38
CA PRO A 154 9.82 -2.23 -0.42
C PRO A 154 8.37 -2.65 -0.69
N GLY A 155 8.05 -2.89 -1.97
CA GLY A 155 6.70 -3.27 -2.41
C GLY A 155 5.80 -2.12 -2.86
N ASP A 156 6.18 -0.85 -2.63
CA ASP A 156 5.40 0.30 -3.11
C ASP A 156 5.32 0.31 -4.65
N GLN A 157 4.13 0.58 -5.18
CA GLN A 157 3.88 0.81 -6.61
C GLN A 157 3.47 2.28 -6.81
N VAL A 158 4.37 3.10 -7.34
CA VAL A 158 4.14 4.55 -7.48
C VAL A 158 4.22 4.99 -8.93
N GLN A 159 3.22 5.74 -9.36
CA GLN A 159 3.17 6.40 -10.66
C GLN A 159 3.52 7.88 -10.51
N LEU A 160 4.56 8.30 -11.22
CA LEU A 160 4.89 9.69 -11.49
C LEU A 160 4.12 10.16 -12.73
N VAL A 161 3.56 11.36 -12.64
CA VAL A 161 2.89 12.03 -13.75
C VAL A 161 3.47 13.43 -13.92
N LEU A 162 3.93 13.75 -15.12
CA LEU A 162 4.39 15.07 -15.52
C LEU A 162 3.35 15.72 -16.43
N ARG A 163 2.89 16.93 -16.07
CA ARG A 163 1.89 17.71 -16.82
C ARG A 163 2.47 19.03 -17.30
N GLU A 164 1.95 19.53 -18.41
CA GLU A 164 2.25 20.88 -18.92
C GLU A 164 1.60 21.95 -18.04
N GLY A 165 2.37 22.95 -17.61
CA GLY A 165 1.89 24.14 -16.92
C GLY A 165 1.47 23.91 -15.48
N SER A 166 0.29 23.31 -15.27
CA SER A 166 -0.37 23.21 -13.96
C SER A 166 -0.93 21.81 -13.70
N ALA A 167 -1.48 21.60 -12.50
CA ALA A 167 -2.09 20.33 -12.09
C ALA A 167 -3.20 19.83 -13.03
N GLY A 168 -3.93 20.74 -13.68
CA GLY A 168 -4.97 20.42 -14.67
C GLY A 168 -4.46 20.29 -16.11
N GLY A 169 -3.16 20.45 -16.33
CA GLY A 169 -2.56 20.41 -17.66
C GLY A 169 -2.54 19.03 -18.29
N ARG A 170 -2.23 19.01 -19.59
CA ARG A 170 -2.08 17.78 -20.38
C ARG A 170 -0.93 16.93 -19.81
N VAL A 171 -1.14 15.62 -19.72
CA VAL A 171 -0.07 14.68 -19.35
C VAL A 171 0.95 14.61 -20.48
N VAL A 172 2.20 14.90 -20.14
CA VAL A 172 3.35 14.90 -21.04
C VAL A 172 4.07 13.57 -20.98
N ALA A 173 4.22 13.02 -19.78
CA ALA A 173 4.88 11.75 -19.54
C ALA A 173 4.41 11.13 -18.21
N GLU A 174 4.48 9.81 -18.15
CA GLU A 174 4.22 9.03 -16.94
C GLU A 174 5.32 7.99 -16.75
N ARG A 175 5.60 7.64 -15.50
CA ARG A 175 6.58 6.58 -15.18
C ARG A 175 6.18 5.84 -13.91
N LEU A 176 6.25 4.53 -13.95
CA LEU A 176 6.28 3.70 -12.74
C LEU A 176 7.66 3.81 -12.09
N VAL A 177 7.67 3.94 -10.77
CA VAL A 177 8.88 4.06 -9.95
C VAL A 177 9.05 2.79 -9.15
N ASP A 178 10.22 2.17 -9.29
CA ASP A 178 10.65 1.04 -8.48
C ASP A 178 11.27 1.58 -7.17
N PRO A 179 10.89 1.08 -5.98
CA PRO A 179 11.54 1.42 -4.71
C PRO A 179 13.07 1.24 -4.71
N GLY A 180 13.61 0.32 -5.52
CA GLY A 180 15.05 0.12 -5.71
C GLY A 180 15.74 1.21 -6.53
N ASN A 181 14.98 2.03 -7.28
CA ASN A 181 15.50 3.15 -8.06
C ASN A 181 14.57 4.38 -7.95
N PRO A 182 14.69 5.19 -6.87
CA PRO A 182 13.79 6.30 -6.60
C PRO A 182 14.04 7.54 -7.45
N GLN A 183 15.00 7.50 -8.38
CA GLN A 183 15.39 8.61 -9.23
C GLN A 183 14.82 8.43 -10.64
N VAL A 184 14.11 9.44 -11.13
CA VAL A 184 13.50 9.44 -12.46
C VAL A 184 13.89 10.69 -13.21
N ARG A 185 14.23 10.53 -14.50
CA ARG A 185 14.52 11.63 -15.40
C ARG A 185 13.63 11.58 -16.63
N PHE A 186 13.04 12.72 -16.96
CA PHE A 186 12.35 12.99 -18.22
C PHE A 186 13.27 13.85 -19.10
N GLU A 187 13.49 13.43 -20.33
CA GLU A 187 14.48 14.01 -21.26
C GLU A 187 13.80 14.45 -22.56
N GLY A 188 14.42 15.38 -23.29
CA GLY A 188 13.89 15.85 -24.58
C GLY A 188 12.58 16.64 -24.48
N LEU A 189 12.33 17.27 -23.33
CA LEU A 189 11.12 18.05 -23.08
C LEU A 189 11.23 19.45 -23.70
N PRO A 190 10.16 20.02 -24.29
CA PRO A 190 10.16 21.43 -24.68
C PRO A 190 10.50 22.37 -23.52
N PHE A 191 10.98 23.58 -23.80
CA PHE A 191 11.05 24.59 -22.75
C PHE A 191 9.65 25.00 -22.29
N GLY A 192 9.43 25.09 -20.98
CA GLY A 192 8.13 25.46 -20.46
C GLY A 192 8.00 25.30 -18.96
N THR A 193 6.78 25.51 -18.49
CA THR A 193 6.38 25.19 -17.12
C THR A 193 5.79 23.79 -17.08
N TYR A 194 6.06 23.10 -15.98
CA TYR A 194 5.62 21.73 -15.74
C TYR A 194 5.06 21.60 -14.34
N PHE A 195 4.13 20.68 -14.17
CA PHE A 195 3.63 20.28 -12.88
C PHE A 195 3.85 18.78 -12.70
N VAL A 196 4.53 18.39 -11.63
CA VAL A 196 4.80 16.99 -11.32
C VAL A 196 3.94 16.57 -10.13
N SER A 197 3.39 15.37 -10.20
CA SER A 197 2.71 14.72 -9.08
C SER A 197 3.09 13.24 -9.02
N ALA A 198 3.06 12.67 -7.81
CA ALA A 198 3.22 11.25 -7.59
C ALA A 198 2.03 10.71 -6.82
N THR A 199 1.48 9.59 -7.27
CA THR A 199 0.45 8.82 -6.58
C THR A 199 0.81 7.35 -6.65
N GLY A 200 0.52 6.60 -5.60
CA GLY A 200 0.84 5.18 -5.59
C GLY A 200 0.10 4.42 -4.52
N VAL A 201 0.45 3.14 -4.43
CA VAL A 201 -0.13 2.19 -3.51
C VAL A 201 0.98 1.42 -2.82
N ARG A 202 0.87 1.26 -1.51
CA ARG A 202 1.64 0.31 -0.71
C ARG A 202 0.77 -0.92 -0.43
N PRO A 203 1.05 -2.08 -1.03
CA PRO A 203 0.26 -3.28 -0.82
C PRO A 203 0.19 -3.68 0.67
N GLY A 204 -1.03 -3.78 1.19
CA GLY A 204 -1.32 -4.26 2.54
C GLY A 204 -2.02 -5.62 2.54
N VAL A 205 -2.10 -6.28 3.69
CA VAL A 205 -2.82 -7.58 3.80
C VAL A 205 -4.34 -7.40 3.88
N TYR A 206 -4.79 -6.31 4.50
CA TYR A 206 -6.21 -5.96 4.58
C TYR A 206 -6.55 -4.68 3.82
N LEU A 207 -5.56 -3.80 3.65
CA LEU A 207 -5.78 -2.46 3.15
C LEU A 207 -4.51 -1.86 2.52
N ASP A 208 -4.61 -1.51 1.25
CA ASP A 208 -3.55 -0.86 0.47
C ASP A 208 -3.33 0.59 0.93
N ALA A 209 -2.13 0.99 1.31
CA ALA A 209 -1.94 2.39 1.70
C ALA A 209 -1.77 3.28 0.47
N GLU A 210 -2.63 4.28 0.30
CA GLU A 210 -2.44 5.26 -0.76
C GLU A 210 -1.30 6.21 -0.41
N LEU A 211 -0.39 6.35 -1.37
CA LEU A 211 0.73 7.25 -1.32
C LEU A 211 0.42 8.45 -2.22
N ALA A 212 0.70 9.64 -1.75
CA ALA A 212 0.73 10.81 -2.61
C ALA A 212 1.79 11.79 -2.14
N ALA A 213 2.37 12.49 -3.12
CA ALA A 213 3.13 13.70 -2.85
C ALA A 213 2.30 14.92 -3.27
N PRO A 214 2.34 16.03 -2.52
CA PRO A 214 1.85 17.31 -3.02
C PRO A 214 2.59 17.63 -4.32
N GLY A 215 1.83 17.98 -5.36
CA GLY A 215 2.43 18.25 -6.65
C GLY A 215 3.23 19.55 -6.65
N GLN A 216 4.28 19.61 -7.47
CA GLN A 216 5.24 20.71 -7.49
C GLN A 216 5.35 21.31 -8.89
N GLY A 217 5.38 22.63 -8.97
CA GLY A 217 5.63 23.37 -10.21
C GLY A 217 7.13 23.46 -10.51
N LEU A 218 7.48 23.32 -11.78
CA LEU A 218 8.84 23.39 -12.30
C LEU A 218 8.85 24.25 -13.56
N ALA A 219 9.99 24.86 -13.87
CA ALA A 219 10.14 25.64 -15.10
C ALA A 219 11.52 25.40 -15.72
N THR A 220 11.54 25.28 -17.03
CA THR A 220 12.76 25.16 -17.84
C THR A 220 12.78 26.23 -18.93
N ASN A 221 13.96 26.74 -19.23
CA ASN A 221 14.18 27.68 -20.33
C ASN A 221 15.63 27.57 -20.83
N ALA A 222 16.01 28.32 -21.85
CA ALA A 222 17.36 28.24 -22.41
C ALA A 222 18.49 28.59 -21.40
N GLY A 223 18.22 29.46 -20.43
CA GLY A 223 19.18 29.81 -19.36
C GLY A 223 19.24 28.78 -18.23
N ASN A 224 18.16 28.03 -18.02
CA ASN A 224 18.08 26.91 -17.09
C ASN A 224 17.35 25.71 -17.73
N PRO A 225 18.03 24.94 -18.59
CA PRO A 225 17.39 23.87 -19.37
C PRO A 225 17.12 22.61 -18.53
N ARG A 226 17.48 22.61 -17.23
CA ARG A 226 17.32 21.46 -16.35
C ARG A 226 16.62 21.88 -15.07
N ALA A 227 15.59 21.15 -14.68
CA ALA A 227 14.91 21.34 -13.41
C ALA A 227 15.03 20.07 -12.56
N THR A 228 15.20 20.26 -11.25
CA THR A 228 15.29 19.18 -10.27
C THR A 228 14.28 19.39 -9.16
N ALA A 229 13.60 18.33 -8.72
CA ALA A 229 12.71 18.37 -7.57
C ALA A 229 12.74 17.07 -6.79
N SER A 230 12.30 17.16 -5.53
CA SER A 230 12.10 15.98 -4.67
C SER A 230 10.65 15.94 -4.20
N LEU A 231 10.01 14.80 -4.37
CA LEU A 231 8.64 14.57 -3.95
C LEU A 231 8.64 13.65 -2.73
N SER A 232 8.21 14.18 -1.59
CA SER A 232 8.04 13.38 -0.38
C SER A 232 6.68 12.71 -0.40
N LEU A 233 6.66 11.37 -0.50
CA LEU A 233 5.43 10.61 -0.41
C LEU A 233 4.95 10.59 1.04
N GLY A 234 3.74 11.09 1.24
CA GLY A 234 2.98 10.85 2.45
C GLY A 234 1.95 9.76 2.21
N LEU A 235 1.64 9.00 3.26
CA LEU A 235 0.40 8.23 3.31
C LEU A 235 -0.74 9.25 3.24
N ARG A 236 -1.67 9.11 2.30
CA ARG A 236 -2.91 9.88 2.36
C ARG A 236 -3.74 9.30 3.50
N PRO A 237 -3.99 10.07 4.58
CA PRO A 237 -4.96 9.64 5.56
C PRO A 237 -6.33 9.77 4.90
N ARG A 238 -6.82 8.70 4.28
CA ARG A 238 -8.27 8.54 4.24
C ARG A 238 -8.65 8.26 5.69
N THR A 239 -9.54 9.07 6.26
CA THR A 239 -10.24 8.65 7.47
C THR A 239 -10.87 7.31 7.11
N GLY A 240 -10.32 6.22 7.66
CA GLY A 240 -10.73 4.88 7.30
C GLY A 240 -12.21 4.79 7.56
N GLN A 241 -13.02 4.63 6.51
CA GLN A 241 -14.44 4.43 6.73
C GLN A 241 -14.60 2.95 7.12
N ALA A 242 -14.81 2.64 8.38
CA ALA A 242 -15.13 1.31 8.84
C ALA A 242 -16.54 0.92 8.45
N TRP A 243 -16.70 -0.30 7.94
CA TRP A 243 -17.95 -1.03 7.86
C TRP A 243 -18.00 -1.99 9.04
N VAL A 244 -19.11 -1.96 9.75
CA VAL A 244 -19.27 -2.64 11.02
C VAL A 244 -20.47 -3.54 10.88
N GLY A 245 -20.25 -4.84 11.05
CA GLY A 245 -21.31 -5.83 11.14
C GLY A 245 -21.45 -6.26 12.59
N GLY A 246 -22.67 -6.46 13.05
CA GLY A 246 -22.93 -6.84 14.43
C GLY A 246 -24.10 -7.81 14.57
N ASN A 247 -23.93 -8.76 15.48
CA ASN A 247 -24.99 -9.63 15.98
C ASN A 247 -24.99 -9.57 17.52
N GLY A 248 -26.17 -9.34 18.08
CA GLY A 248 -26.37 -9.20 19.53
C GLY A 248 -26.58 -10.50 20.31
N ALA A 249 -26.44 -11.69 19.72
CA ALA A 249 -26.66 -13.00 20.36
C ALA A 249 -25.35 -13.81 20.55
N ARG A 250 -25.26 -14.50 21.70
CA ARG A 250 -24.02 -15.09 22.26
C ARG A 250 -23.49 -16.32 21.51
N ASP A 251 -24.31 -16.95 20.70
CA ASP A 251 -23.98 -18.24 20.07
C ASP A 251 -24.79 -18.45 18.80
N ASN A 252 -24.18 -18.11 17.67
CA ASN A 252 -24.74 -18.39 16.35
C ASN A 252 -24.76 -19.89 15.97
N SER A 253 -24.64 -20.79 16.95
CA SER A 253 -25.09 -22.18 16.85
C SER A 253 -26.62 -22.29 16.83
N GLY A 254 -27.34 -21.25 17.28
CA GLY A 254 -28.77 -21.33 17.56
C GLY A 254 -29.09 -22.07 18.87
N TRP A 255 -28.08 -22.29 19.71
CA TRP A 255 -28.18 -23.05 20.95
C TRP A 255 -27.35 -22.42 22.06
N THR A 256 -28.00 -22.17 23.19
CA THR A 256 -27.32 -21.93 24.48
C THR A 256 -26.35 -23.07 24.79
N ALA A 257 -25.39 -22.84 25.69
CA ALA A 257 -24.47 -23.86 26.22
C ALA A 257 -25.15 -25.14 26.73
N ASN A 258 -26.47 -25.09 26.97
CA ASN A 258 -27.30 -26.21 27.43
C ASN A 258 -28.18 -26.82 26.32
N GLY A 259 -27.98 -26.46 25.05
CA GLY A 259 -28.78 -27.00 23.95
C GLY A 259 -30.24 -26.55 24.01
N VAL A 260 -30.51 -25.27 24.32
CA VAL A 260 -31.85 -24.65 24.17
C VAL A 260 -31.80 -23.45 23.23
N ALA A 261 -32.81 -23.30 22.36
CA ALA A 261 -32.89 -22.27 21.32
C ALA A 261 -33.11 -20.84 21.87
N VAL A 262 -32.55 -19.84 21.19
CA VAL A 262 -32.68 -18.42 21.56
C VAL A 262 -34.10 -17.88 21.23
N PRO A 263 -34.79 -17.21 22.18
CA PRO A 263 -36.16 -16.70 21.99
C PRO A 263 -36.34 -15.72 20.83
N GLY A 264 -37.55 -15.68 20.27
CA GLY A 264 -37.94 -14.85 19.12
C GLY A 264 -37.82 -13.33 19.30
N THR A 265 -37.94 -12.85 20.53
CA THR A 265 -37.88 -11.43 20.92
C THR A 265 -36.46 -10.85 20.88
N ARG A 266 -35.43 -11.68 20.66
CA ARG A 266 -34.02 -11.29 20.57
C ARG A 266 -33.52 -11.22 19.12
N ARG A 267 -34.44 -11.31 18.16
CA ARG A 267 -34.18 -11.28 16.71
C ARG A 267 -34.40 -9.85 16.21
N GLY A 268 -33.33 -9.15 15.83
CA GLY A 268 -33.46 -7.81 15.24
C GLY A 268 -32.38 -6.80 15.64
N ASP A 269 -31.49 -7.13 16.57
CA ASP A 269 -30.37 -6.25 16.95
C ASP A 269 -29.15 -6.44 16.04
N ASP A 270 -29.38 -6.93 14.82
CA ASP A 270 -28.33 -7.06 13.81
C ASP A 270 -28.23 -5.76 13.03
N GLY A 271 -27.00 -5.29 12.83
CA GLY A 271 -26.75 -3.98 12.26
C GLY A 271 -25.52 -3.97 11.36
N ALA A 272 -25.67 -3.35 10.20
CA ALA A 272 -24.60 -2.94 9.32
C ALA A 272 -24.47 -1.42 9.40
N TYR A 273 -23.29 -0.95 9.74
CA TYR A 273 -22.97 0.46 9.81
C TYR A 273 -21.77 0.77 8.96
N TRP A 274 -21.66 2.03 8.54
CA TRP A 274 -20.47 2.56 7.89
C TRP A 274 -20.15 3.93 8.47
N GLY A 275 -18.88 4.28 8.58
CA GLY A 275 -18.48 5.59 9.09
C GLY A 275 -17.02 5.62 9.45
N ASP A 276 -16.52 6.68 10.06
CA ASP A 276 -15.11 6.84 10.40
C ASP A 276 -14.88 7.06 11.89
N GLU A 277 -13.68 7.49 12.26
CA GLU A 277 -13.31 7.84 13.64
C GLU A 277 -14.19 8.91 14.30
N ARG A 278 -15.08 9.58 13.54
CA ARG A 278 -16.03 10.59 14.04
C ARG A 278 -17.42 10.03 14.32
N GLY A 279 -17.74 8.83 13.84
CA GLY A 279 -19.05 8.20 14.08
C GLY A 279 -19.50 7.25 12.97
N LEU A 280 -20.55 6.48 13.26
CA LEU A 280 -21.16 5.48 12.38
C LEU A 280 -22.56 5.91 11.92
N ALA A 281 -22.91 5.54 10.69
CA ALA A 281 -24.23 5.69 10.10
C ALA A 281 -24.77 4.32 9.63
N PRO A 282 -26.09 4.07 9.66
CA PRO A 282 -26.66 2.84 9.13
C PRO A 282 -26.29 2.62 7.66
N LEU A 283 -25.99 1.38 7.29
CA LEU A 283 -25.72 0.97 5.92
C LEU A 283 -26.96 0.25 5.33
N PRO A 284 -27.84 0.99 4.62
CA PRO A 284 -29.09 0.41 4.12
C PRO A 284 -28.84 -0.58 2.99
N GLY A 285 -29.77 -1.52 2.84
CA GLY A 285 -29.80 -2.46 1.72
C GLY A 285 -29.17 -3.82 2.02
N LEU A 286 -28.25 -3.93 2.98
CA LEU A 286 -27.77 -5.23 3.44
C LEU A 286 -28.84 -5.96 4.26
N PRO A 287 -29.05 -7.27 4.05
CA PRO A 287 -29.80 -8.09 4.98
C PRO A 287 -29.17 -7.99 6.37
N GLN A 288 -29.96 -7.66 7.38
CA GLN A 288 -29.46 -7.48 8.75
C GLN A 288 -29.47 -8.82 9.50
N ALA A 289 -30.57 -9.57 9.39
CA ALA A 289 -30.76 -10.82 10.12
C ALA A 289 -29.62 -11.83 9.91
N GLY A 290 -28.93 -12.19 11.00
CA GLY A 290 -27.84 -13.16 11.05
C GLY A 290 -26.48 -12.62 10.60
N LEU A 291 -26.34 -11.31 10.35
CA LEU A 291 -25.08 -10.69 9.92
C LEU A 291 -24.03 -10.84 11.03
N TYR A 292 -22.95 -11.57 10.76
CA TYR A 292 -21.92 -11.85 11.75
C TYR A 292 -20.63 -11.08 11.50
N ARG A 293 -20.10 -11.15 10.28
CA ARG A 293 -18.79 -10.60 9.96
C ARG A 293 -18.76 -10.03 8.56
N LEU A 294 -17.97 -8.99 8.38
CA LEU A 294 -17.67 -8.41 7.07
C LEU A 294 -16.20 -8.67 6.76
N ARG A 295 -15.89 -8.91 5.48
CA ARG A 295 -14.54 -8.96 4.90
C ARG A 295 -14.52 -8.30 3.53
N ARG A 296 -13.34 -7.89 3.08
CA ARG A 296 -13.11 -7.39 1.71
C ARG A 296 -11.95 -8.11 1.07
N ASP A 297 -12.03 -8.27 -0.25
CA ASP A 297 -10.88 -8.67 -1.06
C ASP A 297 -10.12 -7.44 -1.58
N ALA A 298 -8.94 -7.68 -2.16
CA ALA A 298 -8.11 -6.64 -2.78
C ALA A 298 -8.80 -5.92 -3.95
N GLY A 299 -9.76 -6.57 -4.61
CA GLY A 299 -10.59 -5.96 -5.66
C GLY A 299 -11.61 -4.95 -5.13
N GLY A 300 -11.80 -4.89 -3.81
CA GLY A 300 -12.79 -4.03 -3.16
C GLY A 300 -14.20 -4.61 -3.17
N ASN A 301 -14.35 -5.93 -3.32
CA ASN A 301 -15.63 -6.62 -3.17
C ASN A 301 -15.88 -6.92 -1.69
N LEU A 302 -17.13 -6.80 -1.24
CA LEU A 302 -17.54 -7.06 0.14
C LEU A 302 -18.03 -8.50 0.26
N TYR A 303 -17.61 -9.17 1.33
CA TYR A 303 -18.14 -10.46 1.74
C TYR A 303 -18.80 -10.29 3.10
N ALA A 304 -20.10 -10.55 3.17
CA ALA A 304 -20.87 -10.53 4.39
C ALA A 304 -21.18 -11.97 4.81
N VAL A 305 -20.63 -12.37 5.96
CA VAL A 305 -20.84 -13.67 6.58
C VAL A 305 -22.12 -13.61 7.39
N TYR A 306 -23.03 -14.51 7.08
CA TYR A 306 -24.26 -14.71 7.82
C TYR A 306 -24.24 -16.07 8.50
N GLN A 307 -24.62 -16.07 9.76
CA GLN A 307 -24.80 -17.29 10.52
C GLN A 307 -26.29 -17.54 10.80
N PHE A 308 -26.66 -18.81 11.00
CA PHE A 308 -28.04 -19.25 11.09
C PHE A 308 -28.76 -18.67 12.31
N VAL A 309 -30.00 -18.25 12.09
CA VAL A 309 -30.94 -17.85 13.15
C VAL A 309 -32.19 -18.72 13.00
N GLN A 310 -32.64 -19.35 14.09
CA GLN A 310 -33.75 -20.32 14.06
C GLN A 310 -35.01 -19.73 13.40
N GLY A 311 -35.48 -20.33 12.31
CA GLY A 311 -36.65 -19.83 11.55
C GLY A 311 -36.36 -18.70 10.56
N ALA A 312 -35.08 -18.37 10.34
CA ALA A 312 -34.60 -17.45 9.31
C ALA A 312 -33.64 -18.17 8.33
N SER A 313 -32.88 -17.39 7.57
CA SER A 313 -32.00 -17.83 6.48
C SER A 313 -30.83 -18.72 6.95
N GLN A 314 -30.40 -19.64 6.06
CA GLN A 314 -29.26 -20.54 6.28
C GLN A 314 -27.93 -19.75 6.38
N ASN A 315 -26.93 -20.37 7.02
CA ASN A 315 -25.55 -19.89 6.98
C ASN A 315 -25.12 -19.67 5.53
N ARG A 316 -24.65 -18.46 5.23
CA ARG A 316 -24.25 -18.09 3.87
C ARG A 316 -23.25 -16.97 3.90
N ILE A 317 -22.46 -16.86 2.85
CA ILE A 317 -21.63 -15.69 2.60
C ILE A 317 -22.20 -14.98 1.37
N LEU A 318 -22.51 -13.70 1.51
CA LEU A 318 -22.93 -12.86 0.40
C LEU A 318 -21.74 -12.06 -0.10
N ARG A 319 -21.38 -12.24 -1.36
CA ARG A 319 -20.38 -11.42 -2.05
C ARG A 319 -21.07 -10.35 -2.87
N PHE A 320 -20.75 -9.10 -2.59
CA PHE A 320 -21.15 -7.93 -3.37
C PHE A 320 -19.94 -7.42 -4.14
N SER A 321 -20.05 -7.29 -5.45
CA SER A 321 -19.01 -6.70 -6.26
C SER A 321 -18.81 -5.23 -5.90
N ARG A 322 -17.63 -4.71 -6.17
CA ARG A 322 -17.33 -3.29 -6.02
C ARG A 322 -18.37 -2.39 -6.70
N GLU A 323 -18.77 -2.74 -7.91
CA GLU A 323 -19.76 -1.99 -8.70
C GLU A 323 -21.13 -2.00 -8.01
N GLN A 324 -21.52 -3.13 -7.43
CA GLN A 324 -22.76 -3.24 -6.65
C GLN A 324 -22.71 -2.39 -5.39
N LEU A 325 -21.56 -2.36 -4.70
CA LEU A 325 -21.33 -1.52 -3.52
C LEU A 325 -21.46 -0.03 -3.86
N GLU A 326 -20.81 0.40 -4.95
CA GLU A 326 -20.85 1.79 -5.44
C GLU A 326 -22.25 2.19 -5.92
N ALA A 327 -23.02 1.24 -6.47
CA ALA A 327 -24.40 1.45 -6.89
C ALA A 327 -25.45 1.29 -5.77
N GLY A 328 -25.03 0.95 -4.53
CA GLY A 328 -25.95 0.69 -3.42
C GLY A 328 -26.83 -0.57 -3.59
N GLN A 329 -26.43 -1.50 -4.46
CA GLN A 329 -27.16 -2.72 -4.78
C GLN A 329 -26.83 -3.86 -3.80
N LEU A 330 -27.21 -3.67 -2.52
CA LEU A 330 -26.83 -4.56 -1.42
C LEU A 330 -27.87 -5.64 -1.06
N ALA A 331 -28.88 -5.82 -1.92
CA ALA A 331 -29.87 -6.88 -1.74
C ALA A 331 -29.26 -8.27 -2.00
N GLU A 332 -29.67 -9.28 -1.23
CA GLU A 332 -29.17 -10.66 -1.37
C GLU A 332 -29.36 -11.25 -2.78
N THR A 333 -30.40 -10.84 -3.50
CA THR A 333 -30.67 -11.27 -4.88
C THR A 333 -29.65 -10.74 -5.90
N ALA A 334 -28.95 -9.65 -5.57
CA ALA A 334 -27.88 -9.11 -6.41
C ALA A 334 -26.54 -9.80 -6.14
N ALA A 335 -26.30 -10.27 -4.92
CA ALA A 335 -25.04 -10.89 -4.52
C ALA A 335 -24.81 -12.29 -5.10
N LEU A 336 -23.54 -12.69 -5.16
CA LEU A 336 -23.19 -14.10 -5.21
C LEU A 336 -23.41 -14.71 -3.82
N ARG A 337 -24.20 -15.78 -3.76
CA ARG A 337 -24.52 -16.52 -2.54
C ARG A 337 -23.64 -17.76 -2.42
N ILE A 338 -22.79 -17.79 -1.42
CA ILE A 338 -21.96 -18.97 -1.09
C ILE A 338 -22.63 -19.71 0.06
N VAL A 339 -22.94 -20.99 -0.16
CA VAL A 339 -23.79 -21.83 0.73
C VAL A 339 -23.26 -23.26 0.79
N GLY A 340 -23.99 -24.16 1.45
CA GLY A 340 -23.74 -25.60 1.38
C GLY A 340 -22.39 -26.03 1.94
N ALA A 341 -21.70 -26.93 1.24
CA ALA A 341 -20.40 -27.43 1.65
C ALA A 341 -19.35 -26.32 1.72
N ALA A 342 -19.51 -25.23 0.95
CA ALA A 342 -18.60 -24.09 0.96
C ALA A 342 -18.68 -23.28 2.27
N THR A 343 -19.82 -23.34 2.98
CA THR A 343 -20.00 -22.80 4.34
C THR A 343 -20.00 -23.90 5.41
N GLY A 344 -19.44 -25.07 5.07
CA GLY A 344 -19.19 -26.15 6.00
C GLY A 344 -20.45 -26.89 6.46
N GLU A 345 -21.50 -26.97 5.65
CA GLU A 345 -22.68 -27.80 5.92
C GLU A 345 -22.29 -29.27 6.12
N ARG A 346 -22.51 -29.78 7.34
CA ARG A 346 -22.39 -31.19 7.71
C ARG A 346 -23.66 -31.64 8.43
N VAL A 347 -24.39 -32.61 7.86
CA VAL A 347 -25.58 -33.17 8.51
C VAL A 347 -25.16 -34.25 9.51
N VAL A 348 -25.44 -34.04 10.79
CA VAL A 348 -25.22 -35.02 11.86
C VAL A 348 -26.56 -35.30 12.55
N ALA A 349 -27.01 -36.55 12.52
CA ALA A 349 -28.29 -36.98 13.12
C ALA A 349 -29.51 -36.12 12.69
N GLY A 350 -29.50 -35.60 11.46
CA GLY A 350 -30.58 -34.76 10.92
C GLY A 350 -30.43 -33.25 11.19
N ALA A 351 -29.40 -32.81 11.91
CA ALA A 351 -29.07 -31.39 12.09
C ALA A 351 -27.95 -30.96 11.12
N THR A 352 -28.17 -29.88 10.36
CA THR A 352 -27.12 -29.22 9.59
C THR A 352 -26.22 -28.41 10.53
N LEU A 353 -24.99 -28.88 10.73
CA LEU A 353 -23.92 -28.14 11.39
C LEU A 353 -23.19 -27.31 10.34
N SER A 354 -23.27 -25.98 10.44
CA SER A 354 -22.49 -25.04 9.63
C SER A 354 -22.33 -23.79 10.48
N ASN A 355 -21.12 -23.22 10.51
CA ASN A 355 -20.85 -21.99 11.25
C ASN A 355 -19.60 -21.29 10.69
N PRO A 356 -19.70 -20.64 9.51
CA PRO A 356 -18.58 -19.88 8.95
C PRO A 356 -18.28 -18.70 9.85
N THR A 357 -17.07 -18.60 10.41
CA THR A 357 -16.72 -17.57 11.41
C THR A 357 -15.75 -16.53 10.89
N ASP A 358 -14.90 -16.85 9.91
CA ASP A 358 -13.96 -15.89 9.35
C ASP A 358 -13.66 -16.19 7.88
N LEU A 359 -13.22 -15.14 7.18
CA LEU A 359 -12.74 -15.23 5.80
C LEU A 359 -11.39 -14.52 5.67
N ALA A 360 -10.53 -15.06 4.81
CA ALA A 360 -9.36 -14.36 4.30
C ALA A 360 -9.13 -14.70 2.82
N PHE A 361 -8.22 -13.97 2.19
CA PHE A 361 -7.84 -14.15 0.80
C PHE A 361 -6.34 -14.44 0.70
N ASP A 362 -5.97 -15.39 -0.16
CA ASP A 362 -4.57 -15.56 -0.53
C ASP A 362 -4.14 -14.50 -1.58
N ALA A 363 -2.86 -14.50 -1.94
CA ALA A 363 -2.28 -13.54 -2.89
C ALA A 363 -2.90 -13.66 -4.29
N GLU A 364 -3.41 -14.84 -4.65
CA GLU A 364 -4.13 -15.14 -5.89
C GLU A 364 -5.61 -14.73 -5.83
N GLY A 365 -6.08 -14.21 -4.70
CA GLY A 365 -7.46 -13.75 -4.50
C GLY A 365 -8.46 -14.88 -4.26
N HIS A 366 -8.01 -16.09 -3.97
CA HIS A 366 -8.90 -17.19 -3.60
C HIS A 366 -9.47 -16.95 -2.20
N LEU A 367 -10.74 -17.27 -2.01
CA LEU A 367 -11.44 -17.12 -0.75
C LEU A 367 -11.19 -18.34 0.13
N TRP A 368 -10.72 -18.10 1.34
CA TRP A 368 -10.56 -19.10 2.40
C TRP A 368 -11.59 -18.86 3.50
N VAL A 369 -12.30 -19.91 3.88
CA VAL A 369 -13.40 -19.87 4.85
C VAL A 369 -13.08 -20.80 6.00
N VAL A 370 -13.17 -20.33 7.24
CA VAL A 370 -13.12 -21.21 8.41
C VAL A 370 -14.51 -21.52 8.91
N ASN A 371 -14.78 -22.81 9.09
CA ASN A 371 -16.08 -23.32 9.54
C ASN A 371 -15.90 -23.96 10.91
N GLN A 372 -16.37 -23.28 11.95
CA GLN A 372 -16.14 -23.68 13.34
C GLN A 372 -16.82 -25.02 13.66
N ALA A 373 -18.12 -25.14 13.34
CA ALA A 373 -18.93 -26.29 13.74
C ALA A 373 -18.58 -27.58 12.98
N SER A 374 -18.10 -27.48 11.75
CA SER A 374 -17.64 -28.63 10.96
C SER A 374 -16.13 -28.88 11.05
N GLU A 375 -15.41 -28.06 11.83
CA GLU A 375 -13.96 -28.16 12.06
C GLU A 375 -13.14 -28.18 10.75
N ALA A 376 -13.60 -27.41 9.77
CA ALA A 376 -13.09 -27.47 8.41
C ALA A 376 -12.72 -26.09 7.84
N LEU A 377 -11.70 -26.07 6.99
CA LEU A 377 -11.38 -24.94 6.13
C LEU A 377 -11.85 -25.24 4.72
N ALA A 378 -12.50 -24.27 4.07
CA ALA A 378 -12.82 -24.33 2.66
C ALA A 378 -11.94 -23.35 1.87
N CYS A 379 -11.56 -23.71 0.64
CA CYS A 379 -11.11 -22.72 -0.33
C CYS A 379 -12.02 -22.69 -1.56
N ILE A 380 -12.14 -21.50 -2.15
CA ILE A 380 -12.86 -21.24 -3.38
C ILE A 380 -11.97 -20.38 -4.26
N ARG A 381 -11.69 -20.84 -5.47
CA ARG A 381 -10.81 -20.11 -6.39
C ARG A 381 -11.45 -18.82 -6.89
N ALA A 382 -10.61 -17.82 -7.11
CA ALA A 382 -11.01 -16.46 -7.47
C ALA A 382 -11.89 -16.41 -8.72
N GLU A 383 -11.57 -17.21 -9.74
CA GLU A 383 -12.31 -17.30 -11.00
C GLU A 383 -13.76 -17.80 -10.84
N ARG A 384 -14.11 -18.40 -9.69
CA ARG A 384 -15.47 -18.83 -9.38
C ARG A 384 -16.28 -17.78 -8.61
N LEU A 385 -15.63 -16.72 -8.12
CA LEU A 385 -16.26 -15.66 -7.34
C LEU A 385 -16.89 -14.60 -8.27
N GLY A 386 -17.89 -15.04 -9.05
CA GLY A 386 -18.68 -14.18 -9.93
C GLY A 386 -19.47 -13.10 -9.19
N PRO A 387 -20.08 -12.13 -9.90
CA PRO A 387 -20.83 -11.02 -9.29
C PRO A 387 -22.18 -11.44 -8.70
N SER A 388 -22.78 -12.54 -9.16
CA SER A 388 -24.09 -13.02 -8.71
C SER A 388 -24.22 -14.54 -8.89
N GLY A 389 -25.31 -15.12 -8.37
CA GLY A 389 -25.63 -16.54 -8.48
C GLY A 389 -25.50 -17.30 -7.16
N ALA A 390 -25.33 -18.62 -7.24
CA ALA A 390 -25.14 -19.48 -6.07
C ALA A 390 -23.92 -20.40 -6.26
N LEU A 391 -23.14 -20.58 -5.19
CA LEU A 391 -21.99 -21.47 -5.11
C LEU A 391 -22.12 -22.32 -3.84
N ASP A 392 -22.39 -23.61 -4.00
CA ASP A 392 -22.60 -24.56 -2.91
C ASP A 392 -21.41 -25.50 -2.67
N GLN A 393 -20.55 -25.65 -3.68
CA GLN A 393 -19.41 -26.56 -3.66
C GLN A 393 -18.08 -25.81 -3.67
N PRO A 394 -17.19 -26.00 -2.67
CA PRO A 394 -15.86 -25.41 -2.66
C PRO A 394 -14.91 -26.17 -3.61
N ASN A 395 -13.72 -25.62 -3.82
CA ASN A 395 -12.65 -26.32 -4.53
C ASN A 395 -12.06 -27.42 -3.65
N GLN A 396 -11.87 -27.12 -2.36
CA GLN A 396 -11.34 -28.08 -1.40
C GLN A 396 -11.91 -27.81 -0.02
N LEU A 397 -12.09 -28.90 0.74
CA LEU A 397 -12.27 -28.86 2.18
C LEU A 397 -11.10 -29.56 2.85
N TRP A 398 -10.57 -28.92 3.87
CA TRP A 398 -9.58 -29.50 4.75
C TRP A 398 -10.12 -29.66 6.16
N VAL A 399 -9.72 -30.74 6.80
CA VAL A 399 -9.86 -30.94 8.23
C VAL A 399 -8.48 -30.86 8.87
N GLY A 400 -8.37 -30.07 9.94
CA GLY A 400 -7.12 -29.83 10.64
C GLY A 400 -7.08 -30.56 11.98
N GLU A 401 -5.93 -30.45 12.64
CA GLU A 401 -5.76 -30.85 14.05
C GLU A 401 -6.48 -29.89 15.02
N LEU A 402 -6.78 -28.67 14.56
CA LEU A 402 -7.35 -27.60 15.36
C LEU A 402 -8.86 -27.79 15.52
N GLN A 403 -9.31 -28.08 16.73
CA GLN A 403 -10.73 -28.11 17.07
C GLN A 403 -11.33 -26.70 17.08
N SER A 404 -12.61 -26.58 16.70
CA SER A 404 -13.35 -25.32 16.64
C SER A 404 -12.52 -24.15 16.08
N PRO A 405 -12.07 -24.20 14.82
CA PRO A 405 -11.30 -23.12 14.23
C PRO A 405 -12.20 -21.88 14.04
N ARG A 406 -11.70 -20.68 14.36
CA ARG A 406 -12.52 -19.45 14.46
C ARG A 406 -12.02 -18.26 13.66
N ALA A 407 -10.71 -18.20 13.42
CA ALA A 407 -10.10 -17.06 12.76
C ALA A 407 -8.97 -17.50 11.84
N LEU A 408 -8.77 -16.77 10.74
CA LEU A 408 -7.70 -17.07 9.80
C LEU A 408 -7.08 -15.80 9.20
N ALA A 409 -5.79 -15.84 8.89
CA ALA A 409 -5.08 -14.77 8.22
C ALA A 409 -3.89 -15.32 7.42
N PHE A 410 -3.59 -14.71 6.27
CA PHE A 410 -2.36 -15.00 5.53
C PHE A 410 -1.22 -14.10 5.99
N ASP A 411 -0.02 -14.67 6.14
CA ASP A 411 1.21 -13.89 6.24
C ASP A 411 1.74 -13.50 4.85
N ARG A 412 2.77 -12.64 4.82
CA ARG A 412 3.34 -12.14 3.56
C ARG A 412 4.07 -13.19 2.76
N GLU A 413 4.48 -14.27 3.39
CA GLU A 413 5.12 -15.41 2.76
C GLU A 413 4.09 -16.39 2.17
N GLY A 414 2.79 -16.11 2.30
CA GLY A 414 1.69 -16.91 1.79
C GLY A 414 1.30 -18.09 2.69
N ASN A 415 1.78 -18.14 3.94
CA ASN A 415 1.33 -19.14 4.90
C ASN A 415 0.00 -18.74 5.53
N LEU A 416 -0.86 -19.73 5.77
CA LEU A 416 -2.15 -19.53 6.40
C LEU A 416 -2.03 -19.79 7.90
N TRP A 417 -2.34 -18.79 8.71
CA TRP A 417 -2.43 -18.90 10.15
C TRP A 417 -3.89 -19.09 10.55
N VAL A 418 -4.15 -20.04 11.45
CA VAL A 418 -5.50 -20.37 11.91
C VAL A 418 -5.50 -20.43 13.43
N ALA A 419 -6.45 -19.72 14.05
CA ALA A 419 -6.66 -19.75 15.49
C ALA A 419 -7.98 -20.44 15.84
N GLY A 420 -7.98 -21.15 16.96
CA GLY A 420 -9.05 -22.04 17.39
C GLY A 420 -8.72 -22.68 18.73
N GLY A 421 -9.43 -23.73 19.14
CA GLY A 421 -9.18 -24.32 20.43
C GLY A 421 -10.28 -25.22 21.00
N TYR A 422 -10.03 -25.69 22.22
CA TYR A 422 -11.02 -26.38 23.03
C TYR A 422 -11.71 -25.34 23.88
N PHE A 423 -13.05 -25.30 23.86
CA PHE A 423 -13.81 -24.33 24.66
C PHE A 423 -14.79 -25.00 25.61
N LEU A 424 -14.64 -26.32 25.82
CA LEU A 424 -15.45 -27.06 26.77
C LEU A 424 -15.13 -26.63 28.22
N PRO A 425 -16.14 -26.58 29.10
CA PRO A 425 -15.97 -26.35 30.54
C PRO A 425 -14.82 -27.17 31.14
N GLY A 426 -13.84 -26.51 31.77
CA GLY A 426 -12.71 -27.15 32.44
C GLY A 426 -11.57 -27.63 31.53
N GLN A 427 -11.65 -27.42 30.21
CA GLN A 427 -10.62 -27.80 29.23
C GLN A 427 -10.26 -26.67 28.26
N GLN A 428 -10.56 -25.41 28.62
CA GLN A 428 -10.39 -24.29 27.71
C GLN A 428 -8.93 -24.09 27.31
N ARG A 429 -8.66 -24.18 26.01
CA ARG A 429 -7.34 -23.95 25.41
C ARG A 429 -7.47 -23.17 24.12
N ALA A 430 -6.56 -22.22 23.91
CA ALA A 430 -6.50 -21.36 22.76
C ALA A 430 -5.22 -21.65 21.99
N TYR A 431 -5.34 -21.95 20.70
CA TYR A 431 -4.21 -22.28 19.86
C TYR A 431 -4.12 -21.40 18.64
N LEU A 432 -2.91 -21.36 18.09
CA LEU A 432 -2.58 -20.77 16.81
C LEU A 432 -1.68 -21.74 16.04
N VAL A 433 -2.07 -22.09 14.83
CA VAL A 433 -1.30 -22.99 13.96
C VAL A 433 -0.96 -22.32 12.64
N ARG A 434 0.16 -22.71 12.03
CA ARG A 434 0.54 -22.31 10.68
C ARG A 434 0.42 -23.48 9.71
N LEU A 435 -0.24 -23.23 8.59
CA LEU A 435 -0.32 -24.12 7.45
C LEU A 435 0.61 -23.52 6.38
N PRO A 436 1.71 -24.20 6.02
CA PRO A 436 2.69 -23.64 5.11
C PRO A 436 2.14 -23.63 3.68
N ARG A 437 1.95 -22.43 3.12
CA ARG A 437 1.52 -22.16 1.73
C ARG A 437 0.49 -23.15 1.18
N PRO A 438 -0.71 -23.24 1.78
CA PRO A 438 -1.71 -24.19 1.32
C PRO A 438 -2.21 -23.79 -0.07
N VAL A 439 -2.42 -24.78 -0.94
CA VAL A 439 -2.82 -24.55 -2.34
C VAL A 439 -4.32 -24.78 -2.50
N CYS A 440 -5.03 -23.87 -3.16
CA CYS A 440 -6.41 -24.11 -3.57
C CYS A 440 -6.47 -24.82 -4.95
N PRO A 441 -6.81 -26.13 -5.00
CA PRO A 441 -6.74 -26.90 -6.24
C PRO A 441 -7.81 -26.48 -7.26
N PRO A 442 -7.58 -26.65 -8.57
CA PRO A 442 -8.55 -26.32 -9.60
C PRO A 442 -9.79 -27.24 -9.60
N SER A 443 -9.65 -28.46 -9.07
CA SER A 443 -10.75 -29.42 -8.96
C SER A 443 -11.83 -28.95 -7.97
N LEU A 444 -13.06 -29.41 -8.18
CA LEU A 444 -14.15 -29.24 -7.22
C LEU A 444 -14.06 -30.31 -6.12
N TYR A 445 -14.54 -29.96 -4.94
CA TYR A 445 -14.53 -30.85 -3.78
C TYR A 445 -15.33 -32.13 -4.04
N GLY A 446 -14.66 -33.28 -4.02
CA GLY A 446 -15.25 -34.59 -4.34
C GLY A 446 -16.05 -35.27 -3.21
N GLY A 447 -16.37 -34.57 -2.11
CA GLY A 447 -17.20 -35.11 -1.02
C GLY A 447 -16.43 -35.69 0.18
N SER A 448 -15.10 -35.76 0.12
CA SER A 448 -14.25 -36.20 1.26
C SER A 448 -13.22 -35.13 1.63
N PRO A 449 -13.23 -34.58 2.87
CA PRO A 449 -12.24 -33.60 3.31
C PRO A 449 -10.85 -34.23 3.37
N THR A 450 -9.82 -33.43 3.07
CA THR A 450 -8.42 -33.88 3.16
C THR A 450 -7.78 -33.39 4.45
N PRO A 451 -6.87 -34.16 5.07
CA PRO A 451 -6.09 -33.66 6.19
C PRO A 451 -5.19 -32.49 5.74
N LEU A 452 -5.11 -31.44 6.55
CA LEU A 452 -4.11 -30.38 6.40
C LEU A 452 -3.27 -30.29 7.67
N SER A 453 -1.98 -30.56 7.53
CA SER A 453 -1.06 -30.65 8.67
C SER A 453 -0.36 -29.32 8.89
N PRO A 454 -0.51 -28.68 10.06
CA PRO A 454 0.27 -27.51 10.39
C PRO A 454 1.73 -27.87 10.66
N ASP A 455 2.64 -26.95 10.37
CA ASP A 455 4.06 -27.09 10.70
C ASP A 455 4.43 -26.37 12.00
N VAL A 456 3.72 -25.30 12.35
CA VAL A 456 3.84 -24.58 13.63
C VAL A 456 2.59 -24.77 14.47
N ARG A 457 2.78 -24.99 15.78
CA ARG A 457 1.72 -25.17 16.78
C ARG A 457 2.03 -24.35 18.04
N LEU A 458 1.21 -23.34 18.31
CA LEU A 458 1.38 -22.43 19.44
C LEU A 458 0.17 -22.53 20.37
N GLU A 459 0.44 -22.57 21.68
CA GLU A 459 -0.51 -22.47 22.78
C GLU A 459 -0.56 -21.01 23.24
N LEU A 460 -1.72 -20.39 23.03
CA LEU A 460 -2.01 -19.00 23.37
C LEU A 460 -2.58 -18.86 24.78
N SER A 461 -3.04 -19.94 25.43
CA SER A 461 -3.87 -19.80 26.63
C SER A 461 -3.26 -19.03 27.78
N GLN A 462 -1.93 -19.04 27.93
CA GLN A 462 -1.21 -18.25 28.94
C GLN A 462 -1.93 -18.13 30.31
N PRO A 463 -2.35 -19.25 30.94
CA PRO A 463 -3.25 -19.23 32.11
C PRO A 463 -2.66 -18.52 33.33
N ASN A 464 -1.33 -18.42 33.39
CA ASN A 464 -0.61 -17.80 34.50
C ASN A 464 -0.24 -16.32 34.23
N HIS A 465 -0.72 -15.72 33.15
CA HIS A 465 -0.44 -14.32 32.88
C HIS A 465 -1.13 -13.41 33.91
N PRO A 466 -0.53 -12.29 34.36
CA PRO A 466 -1.13 -11.42 35.38
C PRO A 466 -2.52 -10.85 35.04
N ALA A 467 -2.88 -10.83 33.76
CA ALA A 467 -4.19 -10.41 33.26
C ALA A 467 -5.23 -11.55 33.17
N GLY A 468 -4.86 -12.78 33.52
CA GLY A 468 -5.67 -13.99 33.35
C GLY A 468 -5.33 -14.77 32.08
N ALA A 469 -5.98 -15.93 31.89
CA ALA A 469 -5.79 -16.72 30.68
C ALA A 469 -6.36 -16.01 29.43
N PHE A 470 -5.92 -16.46 28.27
CA PHE A 470 -6.46 -16.14 26.96
C PHE A 470 -7.33 -17.31 26.52
N TYR A 471 -8.62 -17.09 26.29
CA TYR A 471 -9.56 -18.21 26.24
C TYR A 471 -10.05 -18.53 24.85
N GLN A 472 -10.43 -17.52 24.05
CA GLN A 472 -11.23 -17.77 22.86
C GLN A 472 -10.79 -16.86 21.70
N PRO A 473 -9.80 -17.28 20.89
CA PRO A 473 -9.37 -16.49 19.74
C PRO A 473 -10.56 -16.26 18.80
N SER A 474 -10.78 -15.02 18.38
CA SER A 474 -11.95 -14.61 17.59
C SER A 474 -11.59 -14.00 16.24
N ALA A 475 -10.44 -13.36 16.15
CA ALA A 475 -9.94 -12.74 14.93
C ALA A 475 -8.42 -12.70 14.89
N LEU A 476 -7.88 -12.71 13.67
CA LEU A 476 -6.46 -12.54 13.38
C LEU A 476 -6.27 -11.33 12.47
N ALA A 477 -5.35 -10.44 12.85
CA ALA A 477 -4.91 -9.33 12.01
C ALA A 477 -3.39 -9.36 11.86
N LEU A 478 -2.88 -9.60 10.65
CA LEU A 478 -1.47 -9.35 10.33
C LEU A 478 -1.15 -7.86 10.44
N ALA A 479 -0.11 -7.53 11.20
CA ALA A 479 0.40 -6.18 11.30
C ALA A 479 0.85 -5.66 9.93
N PRO A 480 0.77 -4.34 9.66
CA PRO A 480 1.14 -3.77 8.35
C PRO A 480 2.61 -3.99 7.97
N ASP A 481 3.51 -4.21 8.93
CA ASP A 481 4.91 -4.57 8.68
C ASP A 481 5.10 -6.07 8.38
N GLY A 482 4.08 -6.89 8.61
CA GLY A 482 4.09 -8.34 8.37
C GLY A 482 4.85 -9.11 9.44
N ALA A 483 5.34 -8.42 10.47
CA ALA A 483 6.23 -9.00 11.47
C ALA A 483 5.48 -9.64 12.64
N SER A 484 4.16 -9.46 12.75
CA SER A 484 3.36 -10.01 13.85
C SER A 484 1.90 -10.21 13.48
N LEU A 485 1.28 -11.20 14.12
CA LEU A 485 -0.17 -11.38 14.15
C LEU A 485 -0.74 -10.80 15.44
N TRP A 486 -1.82 -10.06 15.33
CA TRP A 486 -2.65 -9.65 16.44
C TRP A 486 -3.82 -10.61 16.57
N VAL A 487 -4.04 -11.12 17.78
CA VAL A 487 -5.08 -12.11 18.08
C VAL A 487 -6.06 -11.51 19.07
N ALA A 488 -7.33 -11.40 18.66
CA ALA A 488 -8.41 -10.96 19.54
C ALA A 488 -8.90 -12.12 20.41
N ASP A 489 -9.18 -11.82 21.68
CA ASP A 489 -9.86 -12.71 22.60
C ASP A 489 -11.33 -12.30 22.69
N LEU A 490 -12.25 -13.21 22.38
CA LEU A 490 -13.67 -12.98 22.69
C LEU A 490 -13.94 -13.06 24.21
N GLY A 491 -12.93 -13.46 24.99
CA GLY A 491 -13.01 -13.73 26.40
C GLY A 491 -13.49 -15.16 26.67
N GLY A 492 -13.42 -15.57 27.94
CA GLY A 492 -14.17 -16.74 28.39
C GLY A 492 -15.64 -16.38 28.29
N GLY A 493 -16.44 -17.08 27.49
CA GLY A 493 -17.90 -16.92 27.53
C GLY A 493 -18.47 -17.28 28.89
N SER A 494 -19.80 -17.19 29.05
CA SER A 494 -20.56 -17.72 30.21
C SER A 494 -20.12 -19.12 30.67
N ASP A 495 -19.57 -19.91 29.76
CA ASP A 495 -19.32 -21.34 29.93
C ASP A 495 -18.04 -21.64 30.71
N TYR A 496 -17.02 -20.75 30.66
CA TYR A 496 -15.90 -20.79 31.60
C TYR A 496 -16.39 -20.51 33.03
N TYR A 497 -17.25 -19.51 33.18
CA TYR A 497 -17.75 -19.06 34.47
C TYR A 497 -18.73 -20.04 35.13
N ASN A 498 -19.46 -20.82 34.31
CA ASN A 498 -20.26 -21.96 34.78
C ASN A 498 -19.41 -23.11 35.36
N SER A 499 -18.08 -23.10 35.17
CA SER A 499 -17.16 -24.16 35.61
C SER A 499 -16.18 -23.77 36.70
N ASP A 500 -16.21 -22.52 37.16
CA ASP A 500 -15.36 -22.07 38.26
C ASP A 500 -15.82 -22.72 39.59
N PRO A 501 -14.94 -23.39 40.35
CA PRO A 501 -15.28 -23.99 41.65
C PRO A 501 -15.88 -23.00 42.65
N ALA A 502 -15.49 -21.72 42.59
CA ALA A 502 -16.07 -20.67 43.43
C ALA A 502 -17.55 -20.40 43.07
N CYS A 503 -17.91 -20.50 41.79
CA CYS A 503 -19.29 -20.40 41.32
C CYS A 503 -20.11 -21.66 41.64
N ILE A 504 -19.49 -22.86 41.57
CA ILE A 504 -20.10 -24.13 41.98
C ILE A 504 -20.38 -24.17 43.49
N ALA A 505 -19.64 -23.41 44.30
CA ALA A 505 -19.77 -23.33 45.76
C ALA A 505 -20.65 -22.16 46.27
N ASN A 506 -21.63 -21.69 45.47
CA ASN A 506 -22.49 -20.51 45.77
C ASN A 506 -21.76 -19.16 45.85
N GLY A 507 -20.56 -19.01 45.27
CA GLY A 507 -19.92 -17.72 45.08
C GLY A 507 -20.52 -16.91 43.93
N SER A 508 -20.20 -15.62 43.86
CA SER A 508 -20.45 -14.74 42.72
C SER A 508 -19.12 -14.41 42.03
N ILE A 509 -19.05 -14.51 40.70
CA ILE A 509 -17.89 -14.05 39.92
C ILE A 509 -18.27 -12.71 39.28
N ASP A 510 -17.63 -11.63 39.71
CA ASP A 510 -17.67 -10.39 38.94
C ASP A 510 -16.82 -10.59 37.68
N LEU A 511 -17.50 -10.63 36.52
CA LEU A 511 -16.87 -10.87 35.22
C LEU A 511 -15.98 -9.72 34.77
N ASN A 512 -16.15 -8.57 35.39
CA ASN A 512 -15.27 -7.42 35.22
C ASN A 512 -13.94 -7.62 35.96
N THR A 513 -13.77 -8.71 36.72
CA THR A 513 -12.48 -9.04 37.34
C THR A 513 -11.45 -9.60 36.36
N LEU A 514 -11.88 -10.03 35.16
CA LEU A 514 -10.99 -10.50 34.09
C LEU A 514 -10.77 -9.40 33.06
N ARG A 515 -9.50 -9.15 32.73
CA ARG A 515 -9.16 -8.20 31.67
C ARG A 515 -9.09 -8.93 30.36
N GLU A 516 -10.00 -8.62 29.46
CA GLU A 516 -9.90 -9.11 28.11
C GLU A 516 -8.82 -8.37 27.34
N THR A 517 -8.18 -9.08 26.42
CA THR A 517 -6.96 -8.60 25.80
C THR A 517 -6.84 -9.00 24.36
N VAL A 518 -6.16 -8.16 23.60
CA VAL A 518 -5.58 -8.52 22.31
C VAL A 518 -4.11 -8.83 22.54
N ILE A 519 -3.59 -9.89 21.91
CA ILE A 519 -2.17 -10.25 22.02
C ILE A 519 -1.45 -10.06 20.68
N LYS A 520 -0.19 -9.61 20.75
CA LYS A 520 0.73 -9.50 19.62
C LYS A 520 1.68 -10.70 19.64
N VAL A 521 1.52 -11.57 18.64
CA VAL A 521 2.36 -12.76 18.43
C VAL A 521 3.37 -12.44 17.32
N PRO A 522 4.67 -12.29 17.61
CA PRO A 522 5.67 -12.04 16.58
C PRO A 522 5.78 -13.24 15.63
N LEU A 523 5.88 -12.96 14.34
CA LEU A 523 6.20 -13.92 13.29
C LEU A 523 7.72 -14.01 13.13
N SER A 524 8.42 -14.34 14.22
CA SER A 524 9.87 -14.49 14.24
C SER A 524 10.33 -15.47 15.32
N GLY A 525 11.61 -15.84 15.26
CA GLY A 525 12.27 -16.61 16.30
C GLY A 525 11.55 -17.92 16.64
N GLY A 526 11.33 -18.13 17.94
CA GLY A 526 10.75 -19.35 18.48
C GLY A 526 9.33 -19.62 17.98
N ASN A 527 8.57 -18.60 17.58
CA ASN A 527 7.22 -18.79 17.06
C ASN A 527 7.19 -19.46 15.68
N LEU A 528 8.25 -19.38 14.88
CA LEU A 528 8.29 -19.96 13.52
C LEU A 528 8.89 -21.37 13.44
N LEU A 529 9.44 -21.90 14.54
CA LEU A 529 10.12 -23.20 14.55
C LEU A 529 9.10 -24.35 14.31
N PRO A 530 9.28 -25.22 13.32
CA PRO A 530 8.36 -26.35 13.15
C PRO A 530 8.26 -27.23 14.40
N SER A 531 7.08 -27.72 14.74
CA SER A 531 6.84 -28.58 15.91
C SER A 531 5.58 -29.42 15.73
N SER A 532 5.67 -30.71 16.04
CA SER A 532 4.52 -31.62 16.12
C SER A 532 3.71 -31.50 17.41
N ALA A 533 4.20 -30.75 18.41
CA ALA A 533 3.51 -30.49 19.67
C ALA A 533 3.24 -29.00 19.87
N TYR A 534 2.15 -28.68 20.56
CA TYR A 534 1.85 -27.31 20.99
C TYR A 534 2.88 -26.83 22.01
N ARG A 535 3.44 -25.64 21.78
CA ARG A 535 4.34 -24.96 22.71
C ARG A 535 3.81 -23.58 23.07
N PRO A 536 4.16 -23.02 24.24
CA PRO A 536 3.76 -21.66 24.59
C PRO A 536 4.17 -20.65 23.51
N ALA A 537 3.24 -19.80 23.10
CA ALA A 537 3.54 -18.70 22.18
C ALA A 537 4.42 -17.66 22.88
N GLN A 538 5.44 -17.18 22.17
CA GLN A 538 6.05 -15.89 22.51
C GLN A 538 5.02 -14.81 22.18
N VAL A 539 4.74 -13.94 23.15
CA VAL A 539 3.83 -12.81 23.01
C VAL A 539 4.63 -11.56 23.32
N ASP A 540 4.78 -10.71 22.31
CA ASP A 540 5.53 -9.47 22.41
C ASP A 540 4.77 -8.43 23.21
N LYS A 541 3.43 -8.48 23.17
CA LYS A 541 2.58 -7.52 23.88
C LYS A 541 1.22 -8.11 24.15
N ARG A 542 0.67 -7.82 25.33
CA ARG A 542 -0.71 -8.09 25.68
C ARG A 542 -1.40 -6.78 26.04
N LEU A 543 -2.46 -6.43 25.32
CA LEU A 543 -3.07 -5.10 25.34
C LEU A 543 -4.53 -5.18 25.79
N THR A 544 -4.91 -4.28 26.71
CA THR A 544 -6.29 -3.96 27.08
C THR A 544 -6.53 -2.47 26.86
N LEU A 545 -7.79 -2.05 26.91
CA LEU A 545 -8.18 -0.64 26.69
C LEU A 545 -8.81 -0.03 27.93
N GLY A 546 -8.50 1.25 28.18
CA GLY A 546 -9.18 2.07 29.18
C GLY A 546 -8.87 1.77 30.64
N ALA A 547 -9.42 2.61 31.52
CA ALA A 547 -9.31 2.46 32.97
C ALA A 547 -10.18 1.28 33.41
N TYR A 548 -9.51 0.25 33.92
CA TYR A 548 -10.16 -0.92 34.44
C TYR A 548 -10.88 -0.61 35.76
N ASN A 549 -12.21 -0.57 35.73
CA ASN A 549 -13.04 -0.22 36.88
C ASN A 549 -13.82 -1.45 37.39
N ARG A 550 -13.56 -1.84 38.65
CA ARG A 550 -14.21 -2.94 39.37
C ARG A 550 -15.36 -2.49 40.27
N GLU A 551 -15.59 -1.18 40.39
CA GLU A 551 -16.62 -0.69 41.29
C GLU A 551 -18.03 -1.10 40.81
N PRO A 552 -18.91 -1.55 41.72
CA PRO A 552 -20.30 -1.81 41.41
C PRO A 552 -21.00 -0.57 40.84
N VAL A 553 -21.89 -0.76 39.87
CA VAL A 553 -22.72 0.34 39.34
C VAL A 553 -23.82 0.62 40.36
N PRO A 554 -23.97 1.87 40.85
CA PRO A 554 -25.05 2.18 41.76
C PRO A 554 -26.44 2.01 41.10
N PRO A 555 -27.46 1.64 41.88
CA PRO A 555 -28.86 1.68 41.46
C PRO A 555 -29.24 2.90 40.61
N GLY A 556 -29.91 2.67 39.48
CA GLY A 556 -30.39 3.71 38.56
C GLY A 556 -29.32 4.38 37.68
N GLN A 557 -28.06 3.94 37.73
CA GLN A 557 -27.00 4.49 36.88
C GLN A 557 -26.66 3.59 35.69
N ALA A 558 -26.22 4.18 34.59
CA ALA A 558 -25.71 3.43 33.46
C ALA A 558 -24.31 2.88 33.79
N PRO A 559 -23.98 1.63 33.38
CA PRO A 559 -22.65 1.07 33.58
C PRO A 559 -21.58 1.94 32.91
N PRO A 560 -20.45 2.23 33.59
CA PRO A 560 -19.35 2.94 32.96
C PRO A 560 -18.73 2.07 31.86
N ASP A 561 -18.00 2.71 30.94
CA ASP A 561 -17.11 1.96 30.06
C ASP A 561 -16.07 1.21 30.91
N ARG A 562 -15.99 -0.11 30.73
CA ARG A 562 -15.02 -0.96 31.42
C ARG A 562 -13.86 -1.39 30.52
N GLY A 563 -13.80 -0.83 29.30
CA GLY A 563 -12.70 -1.03 28.39
C GLY A 563 -12.94 -2.17 27.40
N LEU A 564 -11.86 -2.83 26.99
CA LEU A 564 -11.95 -3.92 26.03
C LEU A 564 -12.72 -5.10 26.64
N GLN A 565 -13.86 -5.43 26.02
CA GLN A 565 -14.66 -6.60 26.34
C GLN A 565 -15.23 -7.21 25.06
N GLN A 566 -15.16 -8.52 24.99
CA GLN A 566 -15.39 -9.40 23.86
C GLN A 566 -14.79 -8.87 22.57
N ALA A 567 -13.46 -8.80 22.49
CA ALA A 567 -12.79 -8.43 21.25
C ALA A 567 -13.17 -9.46 20.17
N ALA A 568 -13.94 -9.02 19.19
CA ALA A 568 -14.59 -9.91 18.24
C ALA A 568 -13.96 -9.83 16.86
N ASP A 569 -13.38 -8.68 16.49
CA ASP A 569 -12.71 -8.52 15.21
C ASP A 569 -11.62 -7.45 15.23
N LEU A 570 -10.67 -7.57 14.30
CA LEU A 570 -9.48 -6.72 14.21
C LEU A 570 -9.24 -6.29 12.77
N ALA A 571 -8.90 -5.03 12.57
CA ALA A 571 -8.42 -4.52 11.28
C ALA A 571 -7.34 -3.46 11.46
N PHE A 572 -6.31 -3.46 10.60
CA PHE A 572 -5.33 -2.38 10.56
C PHE A 572 -5.71 -1.36 9.49
N ASP A 573 -5.66 -0.07 9.86
CA ASP A 573 -5.75 1.00 8.87
C ASP A 573 -4.40 1.27 8.18
N SER A 574 -4.43 2.10 7.15
CA SER A 574 -3.25 2.47 6.36
C SER A 574 -2.20 3.26 7.14
N ARG A 575 -2.55 3.80 8.33
CA ARG A 575 -1.62 4.47 9.26
C ARG A 575 -0.98 3.49 10.23
N GLY A 576 -1.41 2.22 10.21
CA GLY A 576 -1.02 1.18 11.15
C GLY A 576 -1.69 1.27 12.51
N SER A 577 -2.78 2.02 12.63
CA SER A 577 -3.65 1.97 13.80
C SER A 577 -4.49 0.69 13.75
N LEU A 578 -4.69 0.08 14.91
CA LEU A 578 -5.50 -1.13 15.08
C LEU A 578 -6.92 -0.75 15.47
N TRP A 579 -7.87 -1.14 14.65
CA TRP A 579 -9.30 -1.04 14.88
C TRP A 579 -9.78 -2.35 15.51
N ILE A 580 -10.36 -2.25 16.70
CA ILE A 580 -10.82 -3.41 17.48
C ILE A 580 -12.32 -3.29 17.63
N ALA A 581 -13.07 -4.23 17.02
CA ALA A 581 -14.49 -4.39 17.29
C ALA A 581 -14.68 -5.18 18.57
N ALA A 582 -15.47 -4.62 19.49
CA ALA A 582 -15.83 -5.20 20.76
C ALA A 582 -17.34 -5.45 20.80
N ALA A 583 -17.75 -6.65 21.17
CA ALA A 583 -19.14 -7.06 21.08
C ALA A 583 -20.00 -6.53 22.24
N ASN A 584 -19.53 -6.56 23.49
CA ASN A 584 -20.35 -6.17 24.65
C ASN A 584 -19.50 -5.79 25.86
N ASN A 585 -20.03 -4.98 26.79
CA ASN A 585 -19.58 -4.97 28.19
C ASN A 585 -20.51 -5.80 29.07
N VAL A 586 -19.95 -6.58 30.01
CA VAL A 586 -20.72 -7.40 30.96
C VAL A 586 -20.83 -6.72 32.34
N GLU A 587 -22.02 -6.71 32.92
CA GLU A 587 -22.30 -6.26 34.28
C GLU A 587 -22.84 -7.44 35.10
N VAL A 588 -22.33 -7.59 36.33
CA VAL A 588 -22.71 -8.64 37.27
C VAL A 588 -23.18 -8.01 38.57
N ASP A 589 -24.25 -8.55 39.15
CA ASP A 589 -24.67 -8.24 40.51
C ASP A 589 -24.01 -9.18 41.53
N PRO A 590 -23.22 -8.65 42.47
CA PRO A 590 -22.51 -9.44 43.48
C PRO A 590 -23.42 -10.03 44.57
N SER A 591 -24.69 -9.63 44.67
CA SER A 591 -25.59 -10.04 45.78
C SER A 591 -26.35 -11.36 45.58
N HIS A 592 -26.22 -12.02 44.43
CA HIS A 592 -26.95 -13.27 44.12
C HIS A 592 -25.99 -14.42 43.73
N PRO A 593 -26.04 -15.60 44.39
CA PRO A 593 -25.20 -16.75 44.08
C PRO A 593 -25.57 -17.38 42.73
N CYS A 594 -24.55 -17.83 42.01
CA CYS A 594 -24.59 -18.34 40.64
C CYS A 594 -25.78 -19.26 40.30
N TYR A 595 -26.52 -18.91 39.24
CA TYR A 595 -27.27 -19.85 38.40
C TYR A 595 -27.13 -19.46 36.94
N ALA A 596 -27.06 -20.40 36.01
CA ALA A 596 -27.08 -20.09 34.59
C ALA A 596 -28.48 -19.55 34.21
N THR A 597 -28.57 -18.32 33.69
CA THR A 597 -29.72 -17.93 32.87
C THR A 597 -29.23 -17.46 31.51
N ALA A 598 -29.97 -17.92 30.50
CA ALA A 598 -29.80 -17.53 29.12
C ALA A 598 -30.56 -16.22 28.90
N GLY A 599 -29.86 -15.08 28.87
CA GLY A 599 -30.49 -13.86 28.35
C GLY A 599 -29.75 -12.56 28.54
N PHE A 600 -29.58 -11.87 27.42
CA PHE A 600 -29.30 -10.44 27.36
C PHE A 600 -30.57 -9.67 27.72
N VAL A 601 -30.46 -8.66 28.58
CA VAL A 601 -31.56 -7.73 28.85
C VAL A 601 -31.05 -6.31 28.70
N SER A 602 -31.82 -5.46 28.00
CA SER A 602 -31.58 -4.03 27.91
C SER A 602 -32.14 -3.31 29.14
N GLY A 603 -31.47 -2.23 29.58
CA GLY A 603 -31.87 -1.42 30.73
C GLY A 603 -31.10 -1.73 32.01
N THR A 604 -31.40 -0.98 33.09
CA THR A 604 -30.77 -1.18 34.39
C THR A 604 -31.29 -2.45 35.08
N LEU A 605 -30.52 -2.91 36.06
CA LEU A 605 -30.89 -4.05 36.89
C LEU A 605 -32.26 -3.91 37.58
N GLU A 606 -32.64 -2.69 38.01
CA GLU A 606 -33.96 -2.40 38.56
C GLU A 606 -35.08 -2.47 37.50
N GLN A 607 -34.82 -2.00 36.29
CA GLN A 607 -35.82 -2.01 35.21
C GLN A 607 -36.21 -3.44 34.85
N ARG A 608 -35.23 -4.36 34.79
CA ARG A 608 -35.48 -5.80 34.63
C ARG A 608 -36.27 -6.37 35.82
N GLN A 609 -35.92 -6.02 37.05
CA GLN A 609 -36.66 -6.49 38.23
C GLN A 609 -38.12 -6.05 38.19
N ALA A 610 -38.38 -4.78 37.87
CA ALA A 610 -39.74 -4.27 37.75
C ALA A 610 -40.52 -5.03 36.67
N GLN A 611 -39.90 -5.32 35.52
CA GLN A 611 -40.51 -6.09 34.44
C GLN A 611 -40.76 -7.56 34.79
N CYS A 612 -39.81 -8.25 35.43
CA CYS A 612 -39.99 -9.66 35.81
C CYS A 612 -40.88 -9.86 37.05
N ASN A 613 -41.09 -8.80 37.85
CA ASN A 613 -42.02 -8.83 38.99
C ASN A 613 -43.46 -8.52 38.58
N ASP A 614 -43.70 -8.02 37.37
CA ASP A 614 -45.03 -7.73 36.83
C ASP A 614 -45.52 -8.90 35.94
N PRO A 615 -46.52 -9.68 36.39
CA PRO A 615 -47.04 -10.82 35.64
C PRO A 615 -47.64 -10.46 34.27
N ALA A 616 -48.03 -9.19 34.07
CA ALA A 616 -48.63 -8.73 32.82
C ALA A 616 -47.57 -8.41 31.74
N THR A 617 -46.32 -8.16 32.14
CA THR A 617 -45.21 -7.83 31.24
C THR A 617 -44.06 -8.85 31.29
N ALA A 618 -44.12 -9.81 32.23
CA ALA A 618 -43.19 -10.93 32.34
C ALA A 618 -43.24 -11.82 31.09
N THR A 619 -42.16 -11.80 30.31
CA THR A 619 -41.96 -12.68 29.15
C THR A 619 -41.38 -14.03 29.58
N VAL A 620 -41.24 -14.97 28.63
CA VAL A 620 -40.66 -16.32 28.82
C VAL A 620 -39.26 -16.33 29.45
N ASP A 621 -38.61 -15.17 29.60
CA ASP A 621 -37.25 -14.96 30.11
C ASP A 621 -37.13 -14.70 31.62
N CYS A 622 -38.23 -14.80 32.38
CA CYS A 622 -38.22 -14.71 33.85
C CYS A 622 -38.23 -16.05 34.66
N PRO A 623 -38.05 -17.28 34.11
CA PRO A 623 -38.03 -18.50 34.93
C PRO A 623 -36.62 -18.80 35.48
N GLY A 624 -36.49 -18.75 36.81
CA GLY A 624 -35.27 -19.06 37.58
C GLY A 624 -34.86 -17.90 38.50
N PRO A 625 -34.07 -18.15 39.56
CA PRO A 625 -33.46 -17.06 40.33
C PRO A 625 -32.68 -16.17 39.36
N LEU A 626 -32.99 -14.86 39.37
CA LEU A 626 -32.48 -13.85 38.44
C LEU A 626 -30.95 -13.84 38.43
N SER A 627 -30.30 -14.62 37.57
CA SER A 627 -28.87 -14.46 37.35
C SER A 627 -28.63 -13.32 36.37
N ARG A 628 -27.72 -12.44 36.77
CA ARG A 628 -27.65 -11.05 36.33
C ARG A 628 -26.40 -10.82 35.52
N LEU A 629 -26.29 -11.53 34.41
CA LEU A 629 -25.41 -11.18 33.32
C LEU A 629 -26.09 -10.08 32.50
N LEU A 630 -25.99 -8.83 32.94
CA LEU A 630 -26.40 -7.70 32.11
C LEU A 630 -25.29 -7.47 31.10
N THR A 631 -25.62 -7.23 29.84
CA THR A 631 -24.65 -6.64 28.92
C THR A 631 -25.20 -5.30 28.49
N ASP A 632 -24.34 -4.30 28.34
CA ASP A 632 -24.80 -3.00 27.84
C ASP A 632 -25.30 -3.08 26.39
N ARG A 633 -24.99 -4.19 25.69
CA ARG A 633 -25.26 -4.44 24.26
C ARG A 633 -24.83 -3.27 23.38
N ARG A 634 -23.81 -2.53 23.81
CA ARG A 634 -23.27 -1.37 23.11
C ARG A 634 -21.92 -1.78 22.58
N GLY A 635 -21.92 -2.41 21.42
CA GLY A 635 -20.70 -2.69 20.68
C GLY A 635 -19.87 -1.42 20.53
N ARG A 636 -18.55 -1.56 20.62
CA ARG A 636 -17.62 -0.43 20.51
C ARG A 636 -16.56 -0.74 19.49
N ILE A 637 -16.09 0.30 18.82
CA ILE A 637 -14.87 0.23 18.03
C ILE A 637 -13.84 1.08 18.69
N TYR A 638 -12.70 0.46 18.98
CA TYR A 638 -11.57 1.14 19.55
C TYR A 638 -10.49 1.30 18.48
N VAL A 639 -9.99 2.52 18.34
CA VAL A 639 -8.87 2.82 17.44
C VAL A 639 -7.63 3.04 18.29
N VAL A 640 -6.65 2.15 18.18
CA VAL A 640 -5.39 2.20 18.92
C VAL A 640 -4.28 2.65 17.98
N GLY A 641 -3.54 3.69 18.37
CA GLY A 641 -2.49 4.27 17.54
C GLY A 641 -1.27 3.36 17.38
N ALA A 642 -0.61 3.43 16.22
CA ALA A 642 0.58 2.63 15.91
C ALA A 642 1.69 2.72 16.98
N ALA A 643 1.85 3.88 17.64
CA ALA A 643 2.83 4.06 18.70
C ALA A 643 2.55 3.17 19.93
N ASP A 644 1.29 3.01 20.33
CA ASP A 644 0.89 2.15 21.45
C ASP A 644 1.04 0.66 21.10
N LEU A 645 1.02 0.33 19.81
CA LEU A 645 1.19 -1.02 19.29
C LEU A 645 2.68 -1.42 19.13
N ALA A 646 3.58 -0.44 19.00
CA ALA A 646 5.01 -0.65 18.75
C ALA A 646 5.79 -1.21 19.95
N GLY A 647 6.88 -1.93 19.69
CA GLY A 647 7.74 -2.51 20.73
C GLY A 647 7.16 -3.75 21.43
N GLN A 648 7.80 -4.12 22.55
CA GLN A 648 7.53 -5.31 23.36
C GLN A 648 7.27 -4.92 24.83
N ALA A 649 6.40 -5.65 25.52
CA ALA A 649 6.08 -5.49 26.93
C ALA A 649 5.83 -6.87 27.58
N SER A 650 6.49 -7.14 28.70
CA SER A 650 6.41 -8.43 29.42
C SER A 650 5.14 -8.60 30.25
N GLY A 651 4.33 -7.55 30.40
CA GLY A 651 3.10 -7.55 31.17
C GLY A 651 1.93 -6.96 30.39
N LEU A 652 0.87 -6.64 31.12
CA LEU A 652 -0.32 -6.03 30.53
C LEU A 652 -0.08 -4.56 30.19
N THR A 653 -0.27 -4.21 28.93
CA THR A 653 -0.29 -2.84 28.43
C THR A 653 -1.72 -2.33 28.46
N VAL A 654 -1.95 -1.20 29.12
CA VAL A 654 -3.23 -0.48 29.07
C VAL A 654 -3.07 0.65 28.07
N ALA A 655 -3.73 0.55 26.93
CA ALA A 655 -3.72 1.61 25.92
C ALA A 655 -4.93 2.54 26.10
N ASN A 656 -4.70 3.82 25.84
CA ASN A 656 -5.77 4.80 25.70
C ASN A 656 -6.14 4.88 24.21
N PRO A 657 -7.36 4.48 23.81
CA PRO A 657 -7.77 4.58 22.42
C PRO A 657 -7.67 6.03 21.90
N GLN A 658 -7.20 6.21 20.67
CA GLN A 658 -7.26 7.49 19.95
C GLN A 658 -8.71 7.90 19.69
N ALA A 659 -9.57 6.90 19.44
CA ALA A 659 -11.01 7.07 19.30
C ALA A 659 -11.74 5.87 19.89
N VAL A 660 -12.92 6.14 20.46
CA VAL A 660 -13.91 5.15 20.85
C VAL A 660 -15.18 5.48 20.09
N ILE A 661 -15.56 4.61 19.16
CA ILE A 661 -16.71 4.82 18.27
C ILE A 661 -17.85 3.94 18.77
N GLN A 662 -19.00 4.54 18.97
CA GLN A 662 -20.25 3.88 19.36
C GLN A 662 -21.23 3.90 18.18
N GLY A 663 -22.21 2.99 18.21
CA GLY A 663 -23.29 3.02 17.23
C GLY A 663 -24.14 4.31 17.34
N PRO A 664 -24.87 4.68 16.27
CA PRO A 664 -25.74 5.86 16.28
C PRO A 664 -26.85 5.76 17.33
N PRO A 665 -27.45 6.88 17.78
CA PRO A 665 -28.57 6.86 18.71
C PRO A 665 -29.68 5.89 18.26
N GLY A 666 -30.14 5.02 19.16
CA GLY A 666 -31.13 3.97 18.85
C GLY A 666 -30.54 2.63 18.41
N SER A 667 -29.21 2.49 18.32
CA SER A 667 -28.51 1.19 18.15
C SER A 667 -28.23 0.46 19.47
N GLU A 668 -28.91 0.86 20.56
CA GLU A 668 -28.78 0.24 21.88
C GLU A 668 -29.25 -1.23 21.79
N GLY A 669 -28.32 -2.18 21.75
CA GLY A 669 -28.66 -3.59 21.48
C GLY A 669 -27.68 -4.33 20.57
N ILE A 670 -26.90 -3.60 19.77
CA ILE A 670 -26.04 -4.20 18.75
C ILE A 670 -24.61 -4.37 19.26
N GLY A 671 -24.14 -5.62 19.28
CA GLY A 671 -22.73 -5.93 19.50
C GLY A 671 -21.95 -5.95 18.20
N PHE A 672 -20.78 -5.32 18.15
CA PHE A 672 -19.96 -5.28 16.94
C PHE A 672 -19.07 -6.52 16.85
N THR A 673 -19.31 -7.35 15.83
CA THR A 673 -18.69 -8.66 15.62
C THR A 673 -17.80 -8.72 14.37
N GLY A 674 -17.83 -7.66 13.56
CA GLY A 674 -16.96 -7.49 12.40
C GLY A 674 -16.59 -6.03 12.17
N VAL A 675 -15.33 -5.78 11.78
CA VAL A 675 -14.84 -4.49 11.30
C VAL A 675 -14.07 -4.67 10.00
N VAL A 676 -14.43 -3.90 8.98
CA VAL A 676 -13.73 -3.83 7.71
C VAL A 676 -13.46 -2.39 7.39
N LEU A 677 -12.25 -2.05 7.00
CA LEU A 677 -11.94 -0.68 6.59
C LEU A 677 -12.15 -0.52 5.09
N LEU A 678 -12.86 0.54 4.72
CA LEU A 678 -12.96 1.03 3.36
C LEU A 678 -11.74 1.88 3.02
N ILE A 679 -11.20 1.60 1.85
CA ILE A 679 -10.57 2.62 1.03
C ILE A 679 -11.54 2.95 -0.09
N PRO A 680 -12.20 4.13 -0.07
CA PRO A 680 -12.67 4.69 -1.32
C PRO A 680 -11.45 4.89 -2.22
N ARG A 681 -11.63 4.79 -3.55
CA ARG A 681 -10.57 4.96 -4.55
C ARG A 681 -9.94 6.34 -4.56
#